data_AF-A0A1E4FRS2-F1
#
_entry.id   AF-A0A1E4FRS2-F1
#
_cell.length_a   1.000
_cell.length_b   1.000
_cell.length_c   1.000
_cell.angle_alpha   90.00
_cell.angle_beta   90.00
_cell.angle_gamma   90.00
#
_symmetry.space_group_name_H-M   'P 1'
#
loop_
_entity.id
_entity.type
_entity.pdbx_description
1 polymer ?
#
loop_
_entity_poly.entity_id
_entity_poly.type
_entity_poly.pdbx_seq_one_letter_code
_entity_poly.pdbx_strand_id
1 'polypeptide(L)'
;MSIEARKLLDDAGVGEGNFVDRETLQNRELFNTYVQGIQAGQDVPTALSGVLQKIDKGVDSYITNYVQGSQTSVDAGRTALKNIEPKVKDFQSKHGTGGTLGSPDVNGWKSKLDQAQAAVSQHRYQEATDLAKSVQRSIASYDSALNTFNQAPALAQQAQGLVDKAEQQLSGLEDNGPAQAARRDVQAAKDELKAYQASYAAGNTDYQHHLNRATELSESAVDKVAASKSETATIKNVKMYGGGALAAVLLVTGIGLNHRARKKKGEAEGEVDEALAKLGEKSKELVRIMNAESFEDVSQYTGMTQKMANELVASTADSLALMGGGEKFIAEAKSMIAGKTLGQRLKNLFATGNFQKAVELLTSADQKLPFDLSDSKRVELEKGTPAEAWRDQILANVPAQPFEETLQGVLDQMGARAAKNDGLVTTIQTKSREVSRYLDEVKSQAQGVNERSLKLQESGKEDGLFVSASVSKRLMPFVLGAEGQPGLIDKGNEVKGKDPVRAWNEFGDVGKRMASEGAQIVELGEHTRANLLPALKAADEVLLANDVQTAWAHSKKDEYSIALDRTGEKAVSEPVAGGVADLGKSIAALQARVETTVEQDKERREVSPGLIKDAESDVQTAREGLAKALQQAGVFAQGTPDQVLREPDRDPTTQTEKSHKDWDGIKGNLDLGKVEEAGTLLQNIRTQTETAHDLVKQTRDAFNNYTSTAQERASRRDNIGQSIGSKYKGSLERVQAGYLPSAQKLVAAEVHSEANSKVGTVADYLTQAQDQLETSGSLNGQAQSNYERAYLLTSRDQLTDSDAQLKIAKANLEAITTSEAALNQHQADAESELKALDGRVQSTQSKTSAEYVRSHAKSLVQQAQAEVAKVKSVVMAKPADPYAAKAALAVVENLRMQAESAISSDYQAFSEANSAISSASSDISSAESRISSVSSQSWSTYVSDYGSVSYSVNSGLLSGAYSSVSSARSELSNARSRMGSQDYEGATSEARSASSYASSAESQASSVESSEYSHYQSMVSSAEAIAQAKRDEEARQAAAAAAAAQAAADAAAAASSGSNSGGGGGDSGSSGSTGGGW
;
A
#
# COMPACT_ATOMS: atom_id res chain seq x y z
N MET A 1 -30.45 12.59 17.29
CA MET A 1 -29.08 12.55 16.71
C MET A 1 -28.57 11.12 16.82
N SER A 2 -27.78 10.65 15.86
CA SER A 2 -26.91 9.47 16.06
C SER A 2 -25.78 9.80 17.04
N ILE A 3 -25.03 8.79 17.47
CA ILE A 3 -23.83 8.97 18.31
C ILE A 3 -22.78 9.78 17.53
N GLU A 4 -22.62 9.50 16.23
CA GLU A 4 -21.71 10.22 15.33
C GLU A 4 -22.09 11.71 15.20
N ALA A 5 -23.38 12.02 15.03
CA ALA A 5 -23.84 13.41 14.93
C ALA A 5 -23.65 14.21 16.24
N ARG A 6 -23.65 13.55 17.41
CA ARG A 6 -23.24 14.18 18.67
C ARG A 6 -21.73 14.41 18.70
N LYS A 7 -20.94 13.38 18.37
CA LYS A 7 -19.48 13.48 18.37
C LYS A 7 -18.98 14.57 17.41
N LEU A 8 -19.56 14.69 16.21
CA LEU A 8 -19.26 15.76 15.24
C LEU A 8 -19.50 17.16 15.80
N LEU A 9 -20.50 17.35 16.66
CA LEU A 9 -20.76 18.64 17.32
C LEU A 9 -19.80 18.88 18.49
N ASP A 10 -19.55 17.87 19.32
CA ASP A 10 -18.59 17.95 20.44
C ASP A 10 -17.16 18.22 19.91
N ASP A 11 -16.71 17.50 18.86
CA ASP A 11 -15.43 17.68 18.14
C ASP A 11 -15.32 19.05 17.44
N ALA A 12 -16.44 19.65 17.01
CA ALA A 12 -16.49 21.00 16.44
C ALA A 12 -16.56 22.12 17.50
N GLY A 13 -16.47 21.79 18.79
CA GLY A 13 -16.50 22.76 19.89
C GLY A 13 -17.89 23.27 20.27
N VAL A 14 -18.96 22.73 19.68
CA VAL A 14 -20.34 23.26 19.79
C VAL A 14 -21.34 22.29 20.41
N GLY A 15 -20.93 21.05 20.65
CA GLY A 15 -21.71 20.02 21.30
C GLY A 15 -21.90 20.26 22.81
N GLU A 16 -22.76 19.45 23.39
CA GLU A 16 -23.22 19.54 24.79
C GLU A 16 -22.05 19.52 25.79
N GLY A 17 -20.98 18.78 25.48
CA GLY A 17 -19.78 18.68 26.33
C GLY A 17 -18.93 19.96 26.41
N ASN A 18 -19.18 20.96 25.55
CA ASN A 18 -18.47 22.25 25.58
C ASN A 18 -19.20 23.32 26.42
N PHE A 19 -20.43 23.04 26.86
CA PHE A 19 -21.17 23.87 27.82
C PHE A 19 -20.86 23.47 29.26
N VAL A 20 -21.06 22.19 29.62
CA VAL A 20 -20.87 21.68 30.98
C VAL A 20 -20.21 20.32 30.93
N ASP A 21 -19.27 20.09 31.84
CA ASP A 21 -18.63 18.79 32.04
C ASP A 21 -19.64 17.77 32.60
N ARG A 22 -19.85 16.65 31.89
CA ARG A 22 -20.89 15.68 32.28
C ARG A 22 -20.56 14.84 33.53
N GLU A 23 -19.29 14.79 33.97
CA GLU A 23 -18.88 13.97 35.13
C GLU A 23 -18.69 14.83 36.38
N THR A 24 -18.15 16.04 36.24
CA THR A 24 -17.84 16.97 37.33
C THR A 24 -18.84 18.11 37.48
N LEU A 25 -19.76 18.28 36.52
CA LEU A 25 -20.74 19.38 36.43
C LEU A 25 -20.13 20.79 36.42
N GLN A 26 -18.84 20.91 36.10
CA GLN A 26 -18.17 22.20 35.98
C GLN A 26 -18.50 22.89 34.65
N ASN A 27 -18.66 24.21 34.69
CA ASN A 27 -18.85 25.03 33.50
C ASN A 27 -17.64 24.91 32.57
N ARG A 28 -17.88 24.58 31.30
CA ARG A 28 -16.88 24.56 30.22
C ARG A 28 -17.01 25.80 29.33
N GLU A 29 -16.18 25.89 28.29
CA GLU A 29 -15.85 27.16 27.64
C GLU A 29 -17.06 28.00 27.16
N LEU A 30 -18.06 27.37 26.54
CA LEU A 30 -19.23 28.09 26.03
C LEU A 30 -20.08 28.68 27.17
N PHE A 31 -20.28 27.93 28.26
CA PHE A 31 -21.05 28.40 29.40
C PHE A 31 -20.26 29.40 30.25
N ASN A 32 -18.94 29.25 30.35
CA ASN A 32 -18.06 30.27 30.96
C ASN A 32 -18.08 31.56 30.15
N THR A 33 -18.14 31.51 28.81
CA THR A 33 -18.26 32.70 27.96
C THR A 33 -19.59 33.44 28.22
N TYR A 34 -20.70 32.70 28.36
CA TYR A 34 -21.98 33.28 28.78
C TYR A 34 -21.90 33.94 30.18
N VAL A 35 -21.39 33.20 31.18
CA VAL A 35 -21.27 33.68 32.57
C VAL A 35 -20.37 34.92 32.66
N GLN A 36 -19.26 34.96 31.91
CA GLN A 36 -18.38 36.12 31.84
C GLN A 36 -19.06 37.33 31.20
N GLY A 37 -19.88 37.16 30.15
CA GLY A 37 -20.68 38.24 29.57
C GLY A 37 -21.65 38.85 30.59
N ILE A 38 -22.41 38.00 31.31
CA ILE A 38 -23.32 38.44 32.38
C ILE A 38 -22.57 39.11 33.53
N GLN A 39 -21.41 38.58 33.94
CA GLN A 39 -20.57 39.17 34.99
C GLN A 39 -19.95 40.52 34.57
N ALA A 40 -19.70 40.72 33.27
CA ALA A 40 -19.29 42.00 32.69
C ALA A 40 -20.47 43.00 32.51
N GLY A 41 -21.68 42.66 32.98
CA GLY A 41 -22.85 43.53 32.92
C GLY A 41 -23.56 43.57 31.55
N GLN A 42 -23.28 42.62 30.65
CA GLN A 42 -24.02 42.47 29.41
C GLN A 42 -25.44 41.95 29.67
N ASP A 43 -26.39 42.31 28.82
CA ASP A 43 -27.72 41.70 28.86
C ASP A 43 -27.71 40.26 28.31
N VAL A 44 -28.77 39.51 28.61
CA VAL A 44 -28.89 38.09 28.22
C VAL A 44 -28.76 37.89 26.70
N PRO A 45 -29.41 38.70 25.82
CA PRO A 45 -29.18 38.64 24.37
C PRO A 45 -27.72 38.85 23.96
N THR A 46 -27.02 39.82 24.55
CA THR A 46 -25.62 40.14 24.21
C THR A 46 -24.67 39.05 24.68
N ALA A 47 -24.82 38.57 25.92
CA ALA A 47 -24.03 37.47 26.46
C ALA A 47 -24.25 36.16 25.66
N LEU A 48 -25.49 35.89 25.24
CA LEU A 48 -25.81 34.74 24.38
C LEU A 48 -25.23 34.90 22.96
N SER A 49 -25.23 36.12 22.40
CA SER A 49 -24.57 36.42 21.12
C SER A 49 -23.06 36.14 21.16
N GLY A 50 -22.40 36.41 22.29
CA GLY A 50 -21.00 36.04 22.51
C GLY A 50 -20.74 34.51 22.50
N VAL A 51 -21.71 33.71 22.94
CA VAL A 51 -21.66 32.23 22.82
C VAL A 51 -21.85 31.80 21.37
N LEU A 52 -22.84 32.38 20.67
CA LEU A 52 -23.13 32.07 19.28
C LEU A 52 -21.93 32.39 18.37
N GLN A 53 -21.25 33.52 18.57
CA GLN A 53 -20.02 33.85 17.84
C GLN A 53 -18.85 32.87 18.10
N LYS A 54 -18.80 32.21 19.27
CA LYS A 54 -17.84 31.12 19.50
C LYS A 54 -18.27 29.83 18.81
N ILE A 55 -19.57 29.54 18.79
CA ILE A 55 -20.15 28.39 18.08
C ILE A 55 -19.87 28.49 16.58
N ASP A 56 -20.14 29.64 15.96
CA ASP A 56 -19.88 29.89 14.54
C ASP A 56 -18.38 29.72 14.22
N LYS A 57 -17.49 30.32 15.03
CA LYS A 57 -16.04 30.16 14.87
C LYS A 57 -15.55 28.72 15.07
N GLY A 58 -16.17 27.94 15.95
CA GLY A 58 -15.87 26.52 16.13
C GLY A 58 -16.25 25.70 14.91
N VAL A 59 -17.44 25.93 14.37
CA VAL A 59 -17.93 25.29 13.13
C VAL A 59 -17.06 25.66 11.93
N ASP A 60 -16.75 26.95 11.71
CA ASP A 60 -15.89 27.40 10.62
C ASP A 60 -14.47 26.81 10.73
N SER A 61 -13.92 26.75 11.95
CA SER A 61 -12.62 26.12 12.21
C SER A 61 -12.64 24.62 11.95
N TYR A 62 -13.73 23.93 12.27
CA TYR A 62 -13.89 22.50 11.99
C TYR A 62 -14.04 22.23 10.48
N ILE A 63 -14.86 23.02 9.79
CA ILE A 63 -15.06 22.94 8.33
C ILE A 63 -13.73 23.20 7.60
N THR A 64 -12.98 24.22 8.00
CA THR A 64 -11.69 24.56 7.37
C THR A 64 -10.64 23.48 7.63
N ASN A 65 -10.39 23.13 8.89
CA ASN A 65 -9.26 22.28 9.25
C ASN A 65 -9.49 20.78 8.96
N TYR A 66 -10.73 20.29 9.11
CA TYR A 66 -11.05 18.86 8.93
C TYR A 66 -11.79 18.59 7.61
N VAL A 67 -12.89 19.27 7.32
CA VAL A 67 -13.69 18.98 6.12
C VAL A 67 -12.95 19.36 4.84
N GLN A 68 -12.48 20.61 4.75
CA GLN A 68 -11.70 21.09 3.61
C GLN A 68 -10.26 20.55 3.67
N GLY A 69 -9.60 20.61 4.83
CA GLY A 69 -8.22 20.12 5.02
C GLY A 69 -8.00 18.64 4.67
N SER A 70 -9.00 17.77 4.87
CA SER A 70 -8.91 16.37 4.45
C SER A 70 -9.02 16.19 2.93
N GLN A 71 -9.92 16.92 2.25
CA GLN A 71 -9.98 16.93 0.78
C GLN A 71 -8.69 17.50 0.17
N THR A 72 -8.19 18.62 0.70
CA THR A 72 -6.87 19.18 0.30
C THR A 72 -5.74 18.18 0.49
N SER A 73 -5.78 17.36 1.55
CA SER A 73 -4.79 16.29 1.77
C SER A 73 -4.88 15.19 0.70
N VAL A 74 -6.10 14.75 0.33
CA VAL A 74 -6.34 13.79 -0.76
C VAL A 74 -5.85 14.33 -2.10
N ASP A 75 -6.14 15.58 -2.42
CA ASP A 75 -5.76 16.18 -3.71
C ASP A 75 -4.26 16.49 -3.81
N ALA A 76 -3.61 16.85 -2.69
CA ALA A 76 -2.14 16.89 -2.59
C ALA A 76 -1.52 15.49 -2.76
N GLY A 77 -2.16 14.43 -2.23
CA GLY A 77 -1.75 13.05 -2.44
C GLY A 77 -1.88 12.59 -3.90
N ARG A 78 -2.98 12.93 -4.57
CA ARG A 78 -3.17 12.71 -6.02
C ARG A 78 -2.18 13.51 -6.87
N THR A 79 -1.83 14.71 -6.44
CA THR A 79 -0.81 15.55 -7.11
C THR A 79 0.58 14.93 -6.99
N ALA A 80 0.96 14.43 -5.79
CA ALA A 80 2.20 13.69 -5.60
C ALA A 80 2.25 12.43 -6.49
N LEU A 81 1.15 11.67 -6.59
CA LEU A 81 1.04 10.51 -7.47
C LEU A 81 1.21 10.87 -8.96
N LYS A 82 0.52 11.93 -9.41
CA LYS A 82 0.63 12.46 -10.78
C LYS A 82 2.05 12.91 -11.13
N ASN A 83 2.79 13.43 -10.16
CA ASN A 83 4.16 13.91 -10.35
C ASN A 83 5.21 12.78 -10.31
N ILE A 84 4.97 11.68 -9.58
CA ILE A 84 5.91 10.56 -9.49
C ILE A 84 5.74 9.53 -10.62
N GLU A 85 4.51 9.30 -11.11
CA GLU A 85 4.25 8.34 -12.20
C GLU A 85 5.14 8.52 -13.45
N PRO A 86 5.41 9.75 -13.94
CA PRO A 86 6.35 9.96 -15.05
C PRO A 86 7.78 9.53 -14.70
N LYS A 87 8.24 9.75 -13.46
CA LYS A 87 9.59 9.34 -13.02
C LYS A 87 9.70 7.82 -12.89
N VAL A 88 8.65 7.15 -12.41
CA VAL A 88 8.57 5.67 -12.39
C VAL A 88 8.73 5.12 -13.81
N LYS A 89 7.98 5.68 -14.78
CA LYS A 89 8.03 5.25 -16.20
C LYS A 89 9.39 5.55 -16.84
N ASP A 90 9.99 6.70 -16.54
CA ASP A 90 11.33 7.08 -17.00
C ASP A 90 12.41 6.11 -16.46
N PHE A 91 12.38 5.81 -15.16
CA PHE A 91 13.26 4.81 -14.55
C PHE A 91 13.06 3.42 -15.18
N GLN A 92 11.81 2.96 -15.31
CA GLN A 92 11.47 1.68 -15.94
C GLN A 92 11.96 1.60 -17.39
N SER A 93 11.97 2.71 -18.14
CA SER A 93 12.48 2.75 -19.51
C SER A 93 14.01 2.67 -19.63
N LYS A 94 14.73 3.07 -18.58
CA LYS A 94 16.21 3.13 -18.54
C LYS A 94 16.85 1.93 -17.86
N HIS A 95 16.18 1.37 -16.86
CA HIS A 95 16.71 0.33 -15.96
C HIS A 95 15.84 -0.92 -15.89
N GLY A 96 14.68 -0.93 -16.57
CA GLY A 96 13.72 -2.03 -16.55
C GLY A 96 12.78 -2.00 -15.35
N THR A 97 11.85 -2.95 -15.32
CA THR A 97 10.85 -3.10 -14.24
C THR A 97 11.37 -3.92 -13.04
N GLY A 98 12.65 -4.31 -13.05
CA GLY A 98 13.27 -5.09 -11.98
C GLY A 98 13.42 -4.32 -10.66
N GLY A 99 13.38 -5.06 -9.57
CA GLY A 99 13.72 -4.57 -8.24
C GLY A 99 12.75 -3.56 -7.63
N THR A 100 13.10 -3.07 -6.44
CA THR A 100 12.23 -2.19 -5.63
C THR A 100 12.05 -0.79 -6.24
N LEU A 101 12.98 -0.33 -7.08
CA LEU A 101 12.84 0.93 -7.82
C LEU A 101 12.09 0.78 -9.15
N GLY A 102 12.20 -0.37 -9.82
CA GLY A 102 11.50 -0.66 -11.08
C GLY A 102 10.07 -1.15 -10.90
N SER A 103 9.70 -1.71 -9.74
CA SER A 103 8.33 -2.14 -9.41
C SER A 103 7.77 -1.53 -8.11
N PRO A 104 7.60 -0.21 -8.01
CA PRO A 104 6.94 0.45 -6.88
C PRO A 104 5.42 0.20 -6.88
N ASP A 105 4.81 0.25 -5.69
CA ASP A 105 3.37 -0.01 -5.48
C ASP A 105 2.46 1.18 -5.85
N VAL A 106 2.52 1.60 -7.12
CA VAL A 106 1.67 2.65 -7.70
C VAL A 106 0.18 2.31 -7.58
N ASN A 107 -0.17 1.01 -7.58
CA ASN A 107 -1.56 0.55 -7.48
C ASN A 107 -2.09 0.62 -6.04
N GLY A 108 -1.28 0.29 -5.03
CA GLY A 108 -1.61 0.52 -3.63
C GLY A 108 -1.65 2.00 -3.26
N TRP A 109 -0.81 2.85 -3.87
CA TRP A 109 -0.92 4.32 -3.75
C TRP A 109 -2.26 4.83 -4.27
N LYS A 110 -2.71 4.38 -5.45
CA LYS A 110 -4.06 4.68 -5.99
C LYS A 110 -5.16 4.21 -5.06
N SER A 111 -5.15 2.92 -4.71
CA SER A 111 -6.15 2.30 -3.84
C SER A 111 -6.29 3.02 -2.50
N LYS A 112 -5.18 3.45 -1.87
CA LYS A 112 -5.20 4.23 -0.62
C LYS A 112 -5.72 5.66 -0.80
N LEU A 113 -5.47 6.31 -1.94
CA LEU A 113 -6.04 7.65 -2.22
C LEU A 113 -7.54 7.58 -2.52
N ASP A 114 -8.02 6.51 -3.15
CA ASP A 114 -9.45 6.32 -3.39
C ASP A 114 -10.20 5.87 -2.11
N GLN A 115 -9.55 5.08 -1.25
CA GLN A 115 -10.01 4.85 0.13
C GLN A 115 -10.07 6.16 0.94
N ALA A 116 -9.06 7.02 0.82
CA ALA A 116 -9.06 8.33 1.47
C ALA A 116 -10.20 9.23 0.95
N GLN A 117 -10.43 9.26 -0.36
CA GLN A 117 -11.57 9.97 -0.95
C GLN A 117 -12.92 9.43 -0.44
N ALA A 118 -13.06 8.10 -0.34
CA ALA A 118 -14.26 7.47 0.21
C ALA A 118 -14.45 7.80 1.71
N ALA A 119 -13.37 7.93 2.48
CA ALA A 119 -13.42 8.38 3.87
C ALA A 119 -13.89 9.85 3.99
N VAL A 120 -13.49 10.77 3.09
CA VAL A 120 -14.06 12.13 3.02
C VAL A 120 -15.57 12.07 2.76
N SER A 121 -16.00 11.27 1.77
CA SER A 121 -17.43 11.08 1.43
C SER A 121 -18.26 10.37 2.53
N GLN A 122 -17.61 9.81 3.54
CA GLN A 122 -18.22 9.17 4.71
C GLN A 122 -18.02 9.98 6.00
N HIS A 123 -17.60 11.25 5.89
CA HIS A 123 -17.33 12.15 7.01
C HIS A 123 -16.20 11.69 7.97
N ARG A 124 -15.37 10.73 7.56
CA ARG A 124 -14.23 10.19 8.32
C ARG A 124 -12.95 11.00 8.02
N TYR A 125 -13.03 12.31 8.26
CA TYR A 125 -12.05 13.30 7.78
C TYR A 125 -10.61 13.10 8.28
N GLN A 126 -10.42 12.66 9.52
CA GLN A 126 -9.08 12.37 10.06
C GLN A 126 -8.46 11.15 9.37
N GLU A 127 -9.23 10.07 9.19
CA GLU A 127 -8.77 8.86 8.48
C GLU A 127 -8.41 9.14 7.01
N ALA A 128 -9.22 9.95 6.32
CA ALA A 128 -8.90 10.44 4.98
C ALA A 128 -7.56 11.20 4.94
N THR A 129 -7.32 12.06 5.93
CA THR A 129 -6.09 12.83 6.08
C THR A 129 -4.88 11.93 6.32
N ASP A 130 -5.00 10.92 7.19
CA ASP A 130 -3.92 10.00 7.54
C ASP A 130 -3.59 9.03 6.40
N LEU A 131 -4.60 8.52 5.68
CA LEU A 131 -4.40 7.73 4.46
C LEU A 131 -3.69 8.53 3.37
N ALA A 132 -4.12 9.78 3.11
CA ALA A 132 -3.48 10.63 2.12
C ALA A 132 -2.02 10.99 2.51
N LYS A 133 -1.76 11.34 3.77
CA LYS A 133 -0.40 11.59 4.30
C LYS A 133 0.47 10.31 4.36
N SER A 134 -0.13 9.13 4.42
CA SER A 134 0.60 7.85 4.27
C SER A 134 1.11 7.68 2.84
N VAL A 135 0.27 7.95 1.84
CA VAL A 135 0.66 7.87 0.42
C VAL A 135 1.70 8.95 0.06
N GLN A 136 1.52 10.19 0.51
CA GLN A 136 2.50 11.27 0.31
C GLN A 136 3.89 10.89 0.85
N ARG A 137 3.98 10.34 2.08
CA ARG A 137 5.24 9.86 2.66
C ARG A 137 5.87 8.72 1.87
N SER A 138 5.06 7.75 1.42
CA SER A 138 5.55 6.63 0.60
C SER A 138 6.10 7.09 -0.76
N ILE A 139 5.46 8.09 -1.38
CA ILE A 139 5.92 8.70 -2.64
C ILE A 139 7.20 9.50 -2.43
N ALA A 140 7.28 10.32 -1.38
CA ALA A 140 8.48 11.09 -1.06
C ALA A 140 9.69 10.20 -0.74
N SER A 141 9.48 9.08 -0.04
CA SER A 141 10.51 8.06 0.20
C SER A 141 11.04 7.45 -1.10
N TYR A 142 10.16 7.17 -2.07
CA TYR A 142 10.55 6.64 -3.37
C TYR A 142 11.26 7.68 -4.24
N ASP A 143 10.80 8.94 -4.24
CA ASP A 143 11.47 10.02 -4.98
C ASP A 143 12.88 10.32 -4.43
N SER A 144 13.04 10.28 -3.11
CA SER A 144 14.35 10.33 -2.45
C SER A 144 15.26 9.18 -2.91
N ALA A 145 14.73 7.95 -2.93
CA ALA A 145 15.47 6.77 -3.36
C ALA A 145 15.93 6.85 -4.84
N LEU A 146 15.08 7.37 -5.75
CA LEU A 146 15.46 7.68 -7.14
C LEU A 146 16.59 8.72 -7.21
N ASN A 147 16.50 9.80 -6.43
CA ASN A 147 17.54 10.84 -6.43
C ASN A 147 18.89 10.29 -5.95
N THR A 148 18.90 9.47 -4.91
CA THR A 148 20.12 8.78 -4.43
C THR A 148 20.63 7.71 -5.39
N PHE A 149 19.77 7.10 -6.22
CA PHE A 149 20.20 6.12 -7.23
C PHE A 149 21.05 6.81 -8.30
N ASN A 150 20.58 7.94 -8.82
CA ASN A 150 21.29 8.73 -9.83
C ASN A 150 22.68 9.24 -9.38
N GLN A 151 22.93 9.32 -8.06
CA GLN A 151 24.22 9.76 -7.49
C GLN A 151 25.18 8.60 -7.16
N ALA A 152 24.67 7.38 -7.01
CA ALA A 152 25.42 6.22 -6.55
C ALA A 152 26.68 5.89 -7.39
N PRO A 153 26.67 6.01 -8.75
CA PRO A 153 27.85 5.71 -9.56
C PRO A 153 29.08 6.58 -9.25
N ALA A 154 28.89 7.84 -8.85
CA ALA A 154 30.00 8.74 -8.52
C ALA A 154 30.68 8.35 -7.20
N LEU A 155 29.87 8.02 -6.18
CA LEU A 155 30.36 7.51 -4.90
C LEU A 155 31.04 6.14 -5.07
N ALA A 156 30.52 5.27 -5.93
CA ALA A 156 31.14 3.99 -6.23
C ALA A 156 32.51 4.14 -6.91
N GLN A 157 32.68 5.14 -7.79
CA GLN A 157 33.99 5.49 -8.36
C GLN A 157 34.96 6.04 -7.31
N GLN A 158 34.48 6.83 -6.34
CA GLN A 158 35.29 7.30 -5.22
C GLN A 158 35.78 6.14 -4.33
N ALA A 159 34.88 5.24 -3.93
CA ALA A 159 35.22 4.05 -3.14
C ALA A 159 36.18 3.11 -3.91
N GLN A 160 35.96 2.88 -5.22
CA GLN A 160 36.91 2.13 -6.05
C GLN A 160 38.28 2.82 -6.10
N GLY A 161 38.34 4.15 -6.22
CA GLY A 161 39.61 4.89 -6.20
C GLY A 161 40.36 4.80 -4.85
N LEU A 162 39.64 4.67 -3.74
CA LEU A 162 40.23 4.39 -2.42
C LEU A 162 40.73 2.94 -2.30
N VAL A 163 39.95 1.97 -2.81
CA VAL A 163 40.34 0.55 -2.93
C VAL A 163 41.62 0.39 -3.76
N ASP A 164 41.69 1.00 -4.93
CA ASP A 164 42.84 0.92 -5.84
C ASP A 164 44.09 1.59 -5.21
N LYS A 165 43.90 2.73 -4.53
CA LYS A 165 44.94 3.44 -3.77
C LYS A 165 45.46 2.60 -2.59
N ALA A 166 44.58 1.91 -1.87
CA ALA A 166 44.97 1.00 -0.78
C ALA A 166 45.73 -0.21 -1.33
N GLU A 167 45.21 -0.87 -2.37
CA GLU A 167 45.85 -2.04 -3.00
C GLU A 167 47.22 -1.72 -3.60
N GLN A 168 47.35 -0.60 -4.32
CA GLN A 168 48.64 -0.14 -4.84
C GLN A 168 49.66 0.05 -3.70
N GLN A 169 49.23 0.59 -2.55
CA GLN A 169 50.10 0.80 -1.40
C GLN A 169 50.38 -0.50 -0.62
N LEU A 170 49.46 -1.46 -0.61
CA LEU A 170 49.65 -2.79 -0.03
C LEU A 170 50.61 -3.67 -0.84
N SER A 171 50.79 -3.41 -2.13
CA SER A 171 51.77 -4.14 -2.95
C SER A 171 53.22 -3.97 -2.48
N GLY A 172 53.52 -2.89 -1.75
CA GLY A 172 54.85 -2.55 -1.23
C GLY A 172 55.03 -2.70 0.28
N LEU A 173 54.13 -3.39 1.00
CA LEU A 173 54.17 -3.53 2.46
C LEU A 173 54.41 -4.97 2.92
N GLU A 174 55.33 -5.14 3.87
CA GLU A 174 55.56 -6.42 4.56
C GLU A 174 54.27 -6.93 5.22
N ASP A 175 54.13 -8.25 5.36
CA ASP A 175 52.87 -8.90 5.75
C ASP A 175 52.64 -8.87 7.27
N ASN A 176 52.41 -7.67 7.80
CA ASN A 176 52.09 -7.41 9.21
C ASN A 176 50.57 -7.39 9.49
N GLY A 177 50.19 -7.27 10.76
CA GLY A 177 48.78 -7.39 11.20
C GLY A 177 47.85 -6.38 10.50
N PRO A 178 48.19 -5.07 10.48
CA PRO A 178 47.44 -4.06 9.75
C PRO A 178 47.49 -4.24 8.23
N ALA A 179 48.58 -4.75 7.63
CA ALA A 179 48.61 -5.06 6.20
C ALA A 179 47.63 -6.20 5.85
N GLN A 180 47.57 -7.26 6.66
CA GLN A 180 46.61 -8.35 6.48
C GLN A 180 45.16 -7.89 6.75
N ALA A 181 44.95 -7.00 7.73
CA ALA A 181 43.65 -6.38 7.96
C ALA A 181 43.23 -5.53 6.75
N ALA A 182 44.10 -4.63 6.27
CA ALA A 182 43.85 -3.83 5.07
C ALA A 182 43.65 -4.69 3.80
N ARG A 183 44.35 -5.81 3.63
CA ARG A 183 44.12 -6.77 2.54
C ARG A 183 42.73 -7.42 2.63
N ARG A 184 42.24 -7.74 3.84
CA ARG A 184 40.87 -8.23 4.06
C ARG A 184 39.84 -7.13 3.79
N ASP A 185 40.07 -5.91 4.28
CA ASP A 185 39.21 -4.75 4.03
C ASP A 185 39.12 -4.39 2.55
N VAL A 186 40.24 -4.38 1.80
CA VAL A 186 40.28 -4.19 0.34
C VAL A 186 39.46 -5.27 -0.39
N GLN A 187 39.62 -6.54 -0.02
CA GLN A 187 38.86 -7.62 -0.64
C GLN A 187 37.36 -7.51 -0.32
N ALA A 188 37.00 -7.26 0.94
CA ALA A 188 35.62 -7.04 1.35
C ALA A 188 35.00 -5.82 0.65
N ALA A 189 35.74 -4.70 0.51
CA ALA A 189 35.29 -3.55 -0.25
C ALA A 189 35.06 -3.87 -1.74
N LYS A 190 35.90 -4.72 -2.35
CA LYS A 190 35.68 -5.19 -3.73
C LYS A 190 34.45 -6.10 -3.86
N ASP A 191 34.22 -6.99 -2.90
CA ASP A 191 33.05 -7.86 -2.89
C ASP A 191 31.75 -7.07 -2.61
N GLU A 192 31.79 -6.05 -1.74
CA GLU A 192 30.70 -5.11 -1.51
C GLU A 192 30.46 -4.18 -2.73
N LEU A 193 31.50 -3.69 -3.41
CA LEU A 193 31.35 -2.95 -4.68
C LEU A 193 30.73 -3.81 -5.79
N LYS A 194 31.02 -5.12 -5.80
CA LYS A 194 30.42 -6.09 -6.72
C LYS A 194 28.96 -6.40 -6.35
N ALA A 195 28.64 -6.49 -5.06
CA ALA A 195 27.25 -6.60 -4.58
C ALA A 195 26.45 -5.33 -4.90
N TYR A 196 27.03 -4.15 -4.69
CA TYR A 196 26.49 -2.86 -5.14
C TYR A 196 26.23 -2.87 -6.65
N GLN A 197 27.20 -3.27 -7.49
CA GLN A 197 27.00 -3.31 -8.95
C GLN A 197 25.84 -4.24 -9.35
N ALA A 198 25.71 -5.41 -8.71
CA ALA A 198 24.60 -6.33 -8.96
C ALA A 198 23.24 -5.75 -8.51
N SER A 199 23.17 -5.20 -7.29
CA SER A 199 21.94 -4.62 -6.72
C SER A 199 21.50 -3.35 -7.47
N TYR A 200 22.45 -2.49 -7.84
CA TYR A 200 22.23 -1.29 -8.66
C TYR A 200 21.73 -1.63 -10.05
N ALA A 201 22.36 -2.60 -10.73
CA ALA A 201 21.91 -3.08 -12.04
C ALA A 201 20.53 -3.79 -11.97
N ALA A 202 20.17 -4.35 -10.82
CA ALA A 202 18.86 -4.96 -10.57
C ALA A 202 17.78 -3.94 -10.14
N GLY A 203 18.14 -2.67 -9.86
CA GLY A 203 17.21 -1.65 -9.38
C GLY A 203 16.72 -1.85 -7.93
N ASN A 204 17.50 -2.55 -7.09
CA ASN A 204 17.14 -2.80 -5.69
C ASN A 204 17.76 -1.75 -4.75
N THR A 205 16.97 -1.22 -3.82
CA THR A 205 17.36 -0.17 -2.86
C THR A 205 18.48 -0.55 -1.87
N ASP A 206 18.77 -1.84 -1.70
CA ASP A 206 19.88 -2.32 -0.87
C ASP A 206 21.27 -2.02 -1.46
N TYR A 207 21.35 -1.52 -2.70
CA TYR A 207 22.59 -0.99 -3.29
C TYR A 207 23.26 0.03 -2.36
N GLN A 208 22.48 0.82 -1.60
CA GLN A 208 22.99 1.84 -0.67
C GLN A 208 23.78 1.23 0.49
N HIS A 209 23.31 0.10 1.03
CA HIS A 209 24.01 -0.60 2.10
C HIS A 209 25.37 -1.09 1.61
N HIS A 210 25.40 -1.77 0.46
CA HIS A 210 26.63 -2.26 -0.16
C HIS A 210 27.59 -1.12 -0.53
N LEU A 211 27.08 0.01 -1.04
CA LEU A 211 27.90 1.18 -1.40
C LEU A 211 28.48 1.90 -0.17
N ASN A 212 27.69 2.10 0.88
CA ASN A 212 28.18 2.68 2.13
C ASN A 212 29.22 1.75 2.76
N ARG A 213 28.96 0.44 2.79
CA ARG A 213 29.87 -0.56 3.37
C ARG A 213 31.18 -0.68 2.58
N ALA A 214 31.11 -0.62 1.25
CA ALA A 214 32.29 -0.50 0.40
C ALA A 214 33.10 0.77 0.70
N THR A 215 32.44 1.91 0.94
CA THR A 215 33.09 3.18 1.26
C THR A 215 33.80 3.08 2.61
N GLU A 216 33.11 2.67 3.68
CA GLU A 216 33.66 2.43 5.02
C GLU A 216 34.89 1.51 4.98
N LEU A 217 34.80 0.38 4.26
CA LEU A 217 35.89 -0.58 4.12
C LEU A 217 37.05 -0.03 3.28
N SER A 218 36.78 0.81 2.28
CA SER A 218 37.83 1.47 1.48
C SER A 218 38.60 2.54 2.25
N GLU A 219 37.92 3.29 3.13
CA GLU A 219 38.53 4.27 4.02
C GLU A 219 39.31 3.54 5.13
N SER A 220 38.70 2.54 5.78
CA SER A 220 39.36 1.69 6.78
C SER A 220 40.57 0.96 6.21
N ALA A 221 40.54 0.54 4.93
CA ALA A 221 41.70 -0.02 4.25
C ALA A 221 42.84 1.00 4.08
N VAL A 222 42.54 2.24 3.69
CA VAL A 222 43.55 3.32 3.56
C VAL A 222 44.16 3.66 4.93
N ASP A 223 43.36 3.72 5.98
CA ASP A 223 43.84 3.97 7.35
C ASP A 223 44.66 2.80 7.90
N LYS A 224 44.24 1.56 7.65
CA LYS A 224 45.02 0.36 8.01
C LYS A 224 46.29 0.21 7.16
N VAL A 225 46.34 0.77 5.96
CA VAL A 225 47.58 0.96 5.17
C VAL A 225 48.51 1.99 5.81
N ALA A 226 47.96 3.10 6.33
CA ALA A 226 48.75 4.09 7.06
C ALA A 226 49.28 3.52 8.39
N ALA A 227 48.45 2.77 9.13
CA ALA A 227 48.86 2.05 10.33
C ALA A 227 49.87 0.93 10.02
N SER A 228 49.72 0.21 8.91
CA SER A 228 50.72 -0.76 8.45
C SER A 228 52.06 -0.10 8.19
N LYS A 229 52.07 1.08 7.55
CA LYS A 229 53.29 1.88 7.33
C LYS A 229 53.96 2.34 8.62
N SER A 230 53.22 2.58 9.71
CA SER A 230 53.82 2.84 11.03
C SER A 230 54.27 1.55 11.74
N GLU A 231 53.58 0.43 11.54
CA GLU A 231 53.91 -0.85 12.18
C GLU A 231 55.06 -1.61 11.47
N THR A 232 55.28 -1.42 10.16
CA THR A 232 56.48 -1.97 9.45
C THR A 232 57.77 -1.29 9.93
N ALA A 233 57.69 -0.12 10.57
CA ALA A 233 58.80 0.47 11.31
C ALA A 233 59.06 -0.20 12.68
N THR A 234 58.22 -1.16 13.07
CA THR A 234 58.16 -1.70 14.45
C THR A 234 58.23 -3.24 14.53
N ILE A 235 57.56 -3.99 13.65
CA ILE A 235 57.36 -5.45 13.83
C ILE A 235 57.79 -6.29 12.61
N LYS A 236 58.98 -6.87 12.72
CA LYS A 236 59.28 -8.21 12.16
C LYS A 236 58.95 -9.26 13.24
N ASN A 237 57.97 -10.18 13.06
CA ASN A 237 57.87 -11.51 13.74
C ASN A 237 56.54 -12.36 13.53
N VAL A 238 56.64 -13.62 13.03
CA VAL A 238 55.81 -14.87 13.35
C VAL A 238 54.43 -15.20 12.59
N LYS A 239 53.85 -16.45 12.64
CA LYS A 239 53.08 -17.27 11.59
C LYS A 239 51.95 -18.27 12.12
N MET A 240 51.09 -19.12 11.43
CA MET A 240 50.47 -19.38 10.06
C MET A 240 49.53 -20.69 9.98
N TYR A 241 48.76 -21.00 8.87
CA TYR A 241 48.02 -22.28 8.42
C TYR A 241 46.53 -22.59 8.89
N GLY A 242 45.62 -23.48 8.36
CA GLY A 242 45.42 -24.34 7.11
C GLY A 242 44.31 -25.50 7.19
N GLY A 243 43.61 -26.01 6.11
CA GLY A 243 42.65 -27.21 6.13
C GLY A 243 41.70 -27.55 4.89
N GLY A 244 40.93 -28.70 4.84
CA GLY A 244 39.86 -29.08 3.80
C GLY A 244 39.32 -30.59 3.70
N ALA A 245 38.14 -30.92 3.05
CA ALA A 245 37.52 -32.31 2.87
C ALA A 245 36.33 -32.53 1.79
N LEU A 246 35.80 -33.78 1.48
CA LEU A 246 34.82 -34.18 0.35
C LEU A 246 33.89 -35.49 0.52
N ALA A 247 32.84 -35.78 -0.35
CA ALA A 247 31.86 -36.97 -0.42
C ALA A 247 30.96 -37.04 -1.75
N ALA A 248 29.91 -37.87 -2.12
CA ALA A 248 29.40 -39.32 -2.05
C ALA A 248 28.04 -39.59 -2.90
N VAL A 249 27.58 -40.84 -3.31
CA VAL A 249 26.27 -41.15 -4.06
C VAL A 249 25.74 -42.66 -4.14
N LEU A 250 24.50 -43.00 -4.66
CA LEU A 250 23.80 -44.37 -4.69
C LEU A 250 22.69 -44.62 -5.82
N LEU A 251 22.22 -45.87 -6.16
CA LEU A 251 21.00 -46.25 -7.00
C LEU A 251 20.54 -47.78 -6.96
N VAL A 252 19.34 -48.21 -7.51
CA VAL A 252 18.77 -49.62 -7.53
C VAL A 252 17.61 -49.95 -8.58
N THR A 253 17.16 -51.23 -8.75
CA THR A 253 16.02 -51.82 -9.60
C THR A 253 15.77 -53.33 -9.22
N GLY A 254 14.75 -54.21 -9.50
CA GLY A 254 13.47 -54.39 -10.28
C GLY A 254 13.30 -55.92 -10.68
N ILE A 255 12.25 -56.64 -11.19
CA ILE A 255 10.78 -56.66 -11.56
C ILE A 255 10.41 -58.21 -11.78
N GLY A 256 9.21 -58.84 -11.78
CA GLY A 256 7.77 -58.53 -11.53
C GLY A 256 6.74 -59.58 -12.14
N LEU A 257 5.41 -59.30 -12.08
CA LEU A 257 4.30 -59.71 -13.02
C LEU A 257 3.51 -61.07 -13.04
N ASN A 258 3.65 -62.12 -12.20
CA ASN A 258 2.74 -63.31 -12.31
C ASN A 258 1.38 -63.13 -11.58
N HIS A 259 0.20 -63.50 -12.15
CA HIS A 259 -1.06 -62.77 -11.80
C HIS A 259 -2.21 -63.41 -11.00
N ARG A 260 -3.49 -63.02 -11.19
CA ARG A 260 -4.44 -62.68 -10.08
C ARG A 260 -4.40 -63.51 -8.79
N ALA A 261 -4.33 -64.85 -8.83
CA ALA A 261 -4.20 -65.67 -7.62
C ALA A 261 -2.79 -65.59 -6.98
N ARG A 262 -1.71 -65.71 -7.77
CA ARG A 262 -0.34 -65.47 -7.28
C ARG A 262 -0.06 -64.00 -7.00
N LYS A 263 -0.81 -63.07 -7.63
CA LYS A 263 -0.80 -61.65 -7.23
C LYS A 263 -1.44 -61.46 -5.86
N LYS A 264 -2.66 -61.95 -5.61
CA LYS A 264 -3.29 -61.85 -4.28
C LYS A 264 -2.50 -62.57 -3.18
N LYS A 265 -1.84 -63.70 -3.51
CA LYS A 265 -0.91 -64.39 -2.62
C LYS A 265 0.40 -63.61 -2.42
N GLY A 266 0.97 -63.04 -3.47
CA GLY A 266 2.20 -62.24 -3.42
C GLY A 266 2.00 -60.80 -2.90
N GLU A 267 0.78 -60.28 -2.94
CA GLU A 267 0.31 -59.13 -2.17
C GLU A 267 0.32 -59.55 -0.70
N ALA A 268 -0.35 -60.63 -0.30
CA ALA A 268 -0.33 -61.09 1.09
C ALA A 268 1.07 -61.46 1.63
N GLU A 269 1.93 -62.06 0.81
CA GLU A 269 3.33 -62.37 1.18
C GLU A 269 4.20 -61.10 1.18
N GLY A 270 3.96 -60.16 0.25
CA GLY A 270 4.64 -58.86 0.22
C GLY A 270 4.26 -57.95 1.39
N GLU A 271 2.99 -57.90 1.81
CA GLU A 271 2.54 -57.21 3.02
C GLU A 271 3.10 -57.87 4.29
N VAL A 272 3.29 -59.20 4.29
CA VAL A 272 4.02 -59.91 5.36
C VAL A 272 5.50 -59.52 5.38
N ASP A 273 6.16 -59.43 4.24
CA ASP A 273 7.57 -59.05 4.13
C ASP A 273 7.80 -57.56 4.43
N GLU A 274 6.86 -56.68 4.08
CA GLU A 274 6.87 -55.26 4.44
C GLU A 274 6.56 -55.05 5.92
N ALA A 275 5.63 -55.82 6.51
CA ALA A 275 5.39 -55.86 7.95
C ALA A 275 6.63 -56.35 8.72
N LEU A 276 7.29 -57.41 8.24
CA LEU A 276 8.57 -57.90 8.76
C LEU A 276 9.67 -56.84 8.68
N ALA A 277 9.76 -56.10 7.57
CA ALA A 277 10.76 -55.05 7.41
C ALA A 277 10.52 -53.87 8.38
N LYS A 278 9.28 -53.38 8.47
CA LYS A 278 8.89 -52.27 9.37
C LYS A 278 9.07 -52.65 10.85
N LEU A 279 8.57 -53.83 11.24
CA LEU A 279 8.76 -54.35 12.60
C LEU A 279 10.26 -54.58 12.87
N GLY A 280 10.99 -55.14 11.90
CA GLY A 280 12.43 -55.38 11.91
C GLY A 280 13.31 -54.13 11.91
N GLU A 281 12.74 -52.93 11.69
CA GLU A 281 13.41 -51.65 11.88
C GLU A 281 13.18 -51.16 13.32
N LYS A 282 11.92 -51.07 13.76
CA LYS A 282 11.57 -50.56 15.10
C LYS A 282 12.02 -51.49 16.23
N SER A 283 12.10 -52.79 15.98
CA SER A 283 12.66 -53.78 16.90
C SER A 283 14.15 -53.54 17.16
N LYS A 284 14.95 -53.24 16.12
CA LYS A 284 16.37 -52.91 16.25
C LYS A 284 16.60 -51.62 17.03
N GLU A 285 15.72 -50.64 16.87
CA GLU A 285 15.80 -49.38 17.62
C GLU A 285 15.60 -49.61 19.12
N LEU A 286 14.58 -50.38 19.50
CA LEU A 286 14.35 -50.78 20.90
C LEU A 286 15.53 -51.60 21.45
N VAL A 287 16.03 -52.59 20.69
CA VAL A 287 17.17 -53.43 21.09
C VAL A 287 18.46 -52.62 21.23
N ARG A 288 18.69 -51.59 20.40
CA ARG A 288 19.81 -50.64 20.58
C ARG A 288 19.71 -49.93 21.93
N ILE A 289 18.53 -49.45 22.30
CA ILE A 289 18.30 -48.71 23.54
C ILE A 289 18.47 -49.63 24.76
N MET A 290 17.91 -50.85 24.71
CA MET A 290 18.09 -51.88 25.76
C MET A 290 19.54 -52.39 25.89
N ASN A 291 20.38 -52.18 24.87
CA ASN A 291 21.81 -52.49 24.91
C ASN A 291 22.69 -51.28 25.28
N ALA A 292 22.12 -50.10 25.55
CA ALA A 292 22.87 -48.87 25.83
C ALA A 292 23.28 -48.71 27.31
N GLU A 293 22.50 -49.27 28.25
CA GLU A 293 22.81 -49.42 29.68
C GLU A 293 22.30 -50.78 30.17
N SER A 294 22.85 -51.35 31.25
CA SER A 294 22.26 -52.57 31.82
C SER A 294 21.03 -52.25 32.67
N PHE A 295 20.10 -53.20 32.77
CA PHE A 295 18.95 -53.08 33.68
C PHE A 295 19.39 -52.89 35.13
N GLU A 296 20.51 -53.50 35.52
CA GLU A 296 21.06 -53.40 36.87
C GLU A 296 21.54 -51.98 37.18
N ASP A 297 22.33 -51.35 36.30
CA ASP A 297 22.79 -49.96 36.45
C ASP A 297 21.59 -49.00 36.59
N VAL A 298 20.59 -49.15 35.72
CA VAL A 298 19.39 -48.30 35.70
C VAL A 298 18.52 -48.51 36.97
N SER A 299 18.47 -49.73 37.51
CA SER A 299 17.71 -50.05 38.72
C SER A 299 18.32 -49.51 40.02
N GLN A 300 19.62 -49.21 40.05
CA GLN A 300 20.33 -48.76 41.25
C GLN A 300 20.17 -47.26 41.56
N TYR A 301 19.63 -46.47 40.62
CA TYR A 301 19.39 -45.05 40.83
C TYR A 301 18.31 -44.78 41.89
N THR A 302 18.36 -43.57 42.47
CA THR A 302 17.46 -43.05 43.51
C THR A 302 16.84 -41.71 43.07
N GLY A 303 15.77 -41.28 43.75
CA GLY A 303 15.23 -39.92 43.62
C GLY A 303 14.74 -39.53 42.21
N MET A 304 15.21 -38.40 41.68
CA MET A 304 14.80 -37.92 40.35
C MET A 304 15.26 -38.85 39.23
N THR A 305 16.51 -39.33 39.32
CA THR A 305 17.06 -40.27 38.34
C THR A 305 16.31 -41.59 38.38
N GLN A 306 15.92 -42.08 39.57
CA GLN A 306 15.05 -43.27 39.70
C GLN A 306 13.67 -43.06 39.09
N LYS A 307 13.08 -41.87 39.19
CA LYS A 307 11.80 -41.58 38.53
C LYS A 307 11.92 -41.72 37.01
N MET A 308 13.00 -41.20 36.42
CA MET A 308 13.28 -41.33 34.98
C MET A 308 13.63 -42.77 34.58
N ALA A 309 14.37 -43.49 35.42
CA ALA A 309 14.70 -44.91 35.25
C ALA A 309 13.43 -45.80 35.28
N ASN A 310 12.54 -45.59 36.24
CA ASN A 310 11.27 -46.32 36.33
C ASN A 310 10.35 -46.01 35.12
N GLU A 311 10.35 -44.78 34.63
CA GLU A 311 9.61 -44.39 33.43
C GLU A 311 10.20 -45.04 32.15
N LEU A 312 11.53 -45.15 32.07
CA LEU A 312 12.23 -45.91 31.03
C LEU A 312 11.91 -47.41 31.10
N VAL A 313 11.92 -48.03 32.29
CA VAL A 313 11.57 -49.45 32.49
C VAL A 313 10.12 -49.73 32.06
N ALA A 314 9.16 -48.93 32.52
CA ALA A 314 7.75 -49.10 32.15
C ALA A 314 7.52 -48.91 30.64
N SER A 315 8.11 -47.86 30.05
CA SER A 315 8.00 -47.59 28.61
C SER A 315 8.70 -48.65 27.75
N THR A 316 9.78 -49.26 28.25
CA THR A 316 10.46 -50.41 27.62
C THR A 316 9.61 -51.68 27.72
N ALA A 317 8.93 -51.92 28.84
CA ALA A 317 8.03 -53.06 29.00
C ALA A 317 6.85 -53.00 28.01
N ASP A 318 6.19 -51.85 27.89
CA ASP A 318 5.16 -51.64 26.88
C ASP A 318 5.71 -51.86 25.45
N SER A 319 6.93 -51.38 25.18
CA SER A 319 7.58 -51.55 23.87
C SER A 319 7.89 -53.02 23.55
N LEU A 320 8.23 -53.84 24.55
CA LEU A 320 8.42 -55.28 24.41
C LEU A 320 7.09 -56.02 24.17
N ALA A 321 6.01 -55.60 24.84
CA ALA A 321 4.67 -56.15 24.57
C ALA A 321 4.24 -55.85 23.13
N LEU A 322 4.41 -54.61 22.66
CA LEU A 322 4.15 -54.18 21.28
C LEU A 322 5.00 -54.97 20.26
N MET A 323 6.29 -55.15 20.52
CA MET A 323 7.22 -55.95 19.71
C MET A 323 6.75 -57.41 19.57
N GLY A 324 6.34 -58.03 20.68
CA GLY A 324 5.73 -59.37 20.69
C GLY A 324 4.37 -59.44 19.98
N GLY A 325 3.56 -58.39 20.08
CA GLY A 325 2.32 -58.22 19.33
C GLY A 325 2.53 -58.16 17.82
N GLY A 326 3.55 -57.43 17.36
CA GLY A 326 3.95 -57.40 15.95
C GLY A 326 4.32 -58.77 15.41
N GLU A 327 5.14 -59.54 16.14
CA GLU A 327 5.48 -60.92 15.76
C GLU A 327 4.25 -61.84 15.75
N LYS A 328 3.27 -61.61 16.65
CA LYS A 328 1.99 -62.33 16.66
C LYS A 328 1.15 -62.03 15.41
N PHE A 329 1.01 -60.76 15.03
CA PHE A 329 0.36 -60.32 13.78
C PHE A 329 0.95 -61.04 12.56
N ILE A 330 2.28 -61.01 12.43
CA ILE A 330 3.01 -61.61 11.31
C ILE A 330 2.87 -63.14 11.31
N ALA A 331 2.96 -63.79 12.48
CA ALA A 331 2.78 -65.24 12.60
C ALA A 331 1.35 -65.68 12.21
N GLU A 332 0.32 -64.93 12.60
CA GLU A 332 -1.06 -65.23 12.24
C GLU A 332 -1.32 -65.03 10.74
N ALA A 333 -0.88 -63.91 10.15
CA ALA A 333 -0.99 -63.66 8.71
C ALA A 333 -0.29 -64.75 7.88
N LYS A 334 0.96 -65.11 8.20
CA LYS A 334 1.68 -66.25 7.60
C LYS A 334 0.86 -67.55 7.69
N SER A 335 0.19 -67.79 8.82
CA SER A 335 -0.65 -68.98 9.02
C SER A 335 -1.93 -69.01 8.16
N MET A 336 -2.48 -67.84 7.81
CA MET A 336 -3.64 -67.71 6.92
C MET A 336 -3.25 -67.95 5.45
N ILE A 337 -2.09 -67.44 5.03
CA ILE A 337 -1.51 -67.64 3.68
C ILE A 337 -1.22 -69.13 3.43
N ALA A 338 -0.56 -69.81 4.39
CA ALA A 338 -0.16 -71.21 4.26
C ALA A 338 -1.32 -72.22 4.30
N GLY A 339 -2.44 -71.85 4.93
CA GLY A 339 -3.64 -72.69 5.08
C GLY A 339 -3.45 -73.84 6.07
N LYS A 340 -4.31 -73.89 7.12
CA LYS A 340 -4.17 -74.83 8.24
C LYS A 340 -4.70 -76.25 7.95
N THR A 341 -5.44 -76.48 6.85
CA THR A 341 -5.98 -77.80 6.47
C THR A 341 -5.85 -78.08 4.96
N LEU A 342 -5.84 -79.37 4.57
CA LEU A 342 -5.67 -79.78 3.17
C LEU A 342 -6.80 -79.26 2.25
N GLY A 343 -8.04 -79.26 2.74
CA GLY A 343 -9.20 -78.70 2.02
C GLY A 343 -9.14 -77.17 1.86
N GLN A 344 -8.59 -76.45 2.85
CA GLN A 344 -8.31 -75.01 2.70
C GLN A 344 -7.19 -74.76 1.68
N ARG A 345 -6.14 -75.60 1.63
CA ARG A 345 -5.06 -75.46 0.63
C ARG A 345 -5.57 -75.64 -0.80
N LEU A 346 -6.51 -76.57 -1.03
CA LEU A 346 -7.18 -76.72 -2.33
C LEU A 346 -8.15 -75.56 -2.64
N LYS A 347 -8.88 -75.02 -1.66
CA LYS A 347 -9.68 -73.80 -1.88
C LYS A 347 -8.81 -72.56 -2.16
N ASN A 348 -7.65 -72.42 -1.50
CA ASN A 348 -6.70 -71.33 -1.72
C ASN A 348 -6.05 -71.35 -3.13
N LEU A 349 -6.18 -72.43 -3.91
CA LEU A 349 -5.77 -72.44 -5.32
C LEU A 349 -6.75 -71.73 -6.27
N PHE A 350 -8.01 -71.53 -5.84
CA PHE A 350 -9.08 -70.99 -6.69
C PHE A 350 -9.90 -69.84 -6.06
N ALA A 351 -9.78 -69.59 -4.76
CA ALA A 351 -10.49 -68.53 -4.04
C ALA A 351 -9.53 -67.62 -3.25
N THR A 352 -9.74 -66.32 -3.32
CA THR A 352 -8.84 -65.29 -2.76
C THR A 352 -9.04 -64.99 -1.28
N GLY A 353 -10.13 -65.45 -0.66
CA GLY A 353 -10.61 -64.95 0.64
C GLY A 353 -9.62 -65.05 1.81
N ASN A 354 -8.79 -66.10 1.88
CA ASN A 354 -7.82 -66.23 2.97
C ASN A 354 -6.59 -65.33 2.79
N PHE A 355 -6.17 -65.06 1.55
CA PHE A 355 -5.12 -64.06 1.27
C PHE A 355 -5.65 -62.64 1.48
N GLN A 356 -6.90 -62.38 1.09
CA GLN A 356 -7.58 -61.12 1.37
C GLN A 356 -7.60 -60.84 2.88
N LYS A 357 -7.94 -61.83 3.72
CA LYS A 357 -7.90 -61.70 5.19
C LYS A 357 -6.50 -61.53 5.77
N ALA A 358 -5.48 -62.14 5.18
CA ALA A 358 -4.10 -61.94 5.61
C ALA A 358 -3.60 -60.51 5.33
N VAL A 359 -3.96 -59.93 4.17
CA VAL A 359 -3.75 -58.50 3.87
C VAL A 359 -4.55 -57.64 4.84
N GLU A 360 -5.85 -57.92 5.00
CA GLU A 360 -6.76 -57.17 5.87
C GLU A 360 -6.27 -57.11 7.33
N LEU A 361 -5.70 -58.21 7.84
CA LEU A 361 -5.11 -58.27 9.18
C LEU A 361 -3.86 -57.38 9.34
N LEU A 362 -3.09 -57.16 8.28
CA LEU A 362 -1.85 -56.37 8.30
C LEU A 362 -2.08 -54.90 7.92
N THR A 363 -3.10 -54.61 7.09
CA THR A 363 -3.30 -53.29 6.47
C THR A 363 -4.62 -52.60 6.82
N SER A 364 -5.57 -53.26 7.51
CA SER A 364 -6.84 -52.62 7.89
C SER A 364 -6.74 -51.85 9.20
N ALA A 365 -7.42 -50.71 9.26
CA ALA A 365 -7.58 -49.92 10.48
C ALA A 365 -8.54 -50.56 11.51
N ASP A 366 -9.34 -51.55 11.10
CA ASP A 366 -10.39 -52.16 11.93
C ASP A 366 -9.99 -53.54 12.50
N GLN A 367 -8.92 -54.17 11.99
CA GLN A 367 -8.50 -55.51 12.42
C GLN A 367 -7.46 -55.44 13.55
N LYS A 368 -7.94 -55.50 14.79
CA LYS A 368 -7.11 -55.56 16.00
C LYS A 368 -6.82 -57.01 16.41
N LEU A 369 -5.69 -57.25 17.08
CA LEU A 369 -5.40 -58.51 17.79
C LEU A 369 -5.13 -58.25 19.28
N PRO A 370 -5.60 -59.14 20.18
CA PRO A 370 -5.20 -59.11 21.58
C PRO A 370 -3.82 -59.74 21.77
N PHE A 371 -2.91 -59.06 22.47
CA PHE A 371 -1.59 -59.55 22.86
C PHE A 371 -1.16 -58.94 24.21
N ASP A 372 -0.13 -59.49 24.85
CA ASP A 372 0.39 -58.97 26.11
C ASP A 372 1.91 -59.10 26.21
N LEU A 373 2.48 -58.65 27.34
CA LEU A 373 3.93 -58.70 27.60
C LEU A 373 4.53 -60.11 27.47
N SER A 374 3.76 -61.19 27.67
CA SER A 374 4.24 -62.56 27.51
C SER A 374 4.45 -62.96 26.04
N ASP A 375 3.76 -62.33 25.09
CA ASP A 375 4.00 -62.51 23.65
C ASP A 375 5.39 -61.96 23.25
N SER A 376 6.06 -61.14 24.06
CA SER A 376 7.47 -60.74 23.84
C SER A 376 8.44 -61.92 23.80
N LYS A 377 8.06 -63.09 24.33
CA LYS A 377 8.84 -64.34 24.20
C LYS A 377 8.88 -64.90 22.78
N ARG A 378 8.12 -64.33 21.83
CA ARG A 378 8.23 -64.60 20.39
C ARG A 378 9.44 -63.91 19.75
N VAL A 379 10.00 -62.90 20.40
CA VAL A 379 11.11 -62.11 19.90
C VAL A 379 12.42 -62.87 20.08
N GLU A 380 13.10 -63.17 18.98
CA GLU A 380 14.47 -63.67 19.00
C GLU A 380 15.42 -62.52 19.38
N LEU A 381 16.05 -62.63 20.54
CA LEU A 381 17.13 -61.77 21.01
C LEU A 381 18.45 -62.57 21.05
N GLU A 382 19.57 -61.90 20.83
CA GLU A 382 20.89 -62.53 20.91
C GLU A 382 21.25 -62.88 22.36
N LYS A 383 21.68 -64.12 22.57
CA LYS A 383 21.87 -64.68 23.92
C LYS A 383 23.04 -64.04 24.66
N GLY A 384 22.81 -63.68 25.92
CA GLY A 384 23.79 -63.00 26.77
C GLY A 384 23.94 -61.49 26.50
N THR A 385 23.07 -60.89 25.67
CA THR A 385 23.03 -59.44 25.51
C THR A 385 22.31 -58.74 26.67
N PRO A 386 22.62 -57.48 26.99
CA PRO A 386 21.83 -56.70 27.94
C PRO A 386 20.34 -56.65 27.58
N ALA A 387 19.98 -56.61 26.29
CA ALA A 387 18.58 -56.66 25.86
C ALA A 387 17.85 -57.95 26.26
N GLU A 388 18.52 -59.11 26.29
CA GLU A 388 17.95 -60.35 26.83
C GLU A 388 17.69 -60.21 28.34
N ALA A 389 18.66 -59.69 29.10
CA ALA A 389 18.52 -59.46 30.53
C ALA A 389 17.41 -58.43 30.87
N TRP A 390 17.30 -57.34 30.10
CA TRP A 390 16.21 -56.37 30.20
C TRP A 390 14.85 -57.01 29.97
N ARG A 391 14.69 -57.80 28.90
CA ARG A 391 13.43 -58.52 28.60
C ARG A 391 13.05 -59.45 29.75
N ASP A 392 13.99 -60.23 30.26
CA ASP A 392 13.71 -61.27 31.24
C ASP A 392 13.47 -60.69 32.66
N GLN A 393 14.17 -59.61 33.02
CA GLN A 393 13.88 -58.85 34.25
C GLN A 393 12.52 -58.12 34.18
N ILE A 394 12.16 -57.56 33.02
CA ILE A 394 10.84 -56.97 32.82
C ILE A 394 9.74 -58.05 32.92
N LEU A 395 9.93 -59.20 32.27
CA LEU A 395 8.99 -60.34 32.33
C LEU A 395 8.82 -60.93 33.75
N ALA A 396 9.81 -60.77 34.62
CA ALA A 396 9.75 -61.22 36.01
C ALA A 396 9.08 -60.21 36.96
N ASN A 397 9.24 -58.91 36.71
CA ASN A 397 8.90 -57.85 37.68
C ASN A 397 7.73 -56.93 37.23
N VAL A 398 7.38 -56.88 35.94
CA VAL A 398 6.29 -56.05 35.41
C VAL A 398 5.06 -56.91 35.11
N PRO A 399 3.87 -56.59 35.66
CA PRO A 399 2.66 -57.36 35.36
C PRO A 399 2.24 -57.19 33.89
N ALA A 400 1.95 -58.29 33.23
CA ALA A 400 1.48 -58.29 31.84
C ALA A 400 0.11 -57.60 31.73
N GLN A 401 0.05 -56.48 30.99
CA GLN A 401 -1.21 -55.84 30.61
C GLN A 401 -1.64 -56.29 29.21
N PRO A 402 -2.95 -56.48 28.96
CA PRO A 402 -3.46 -56.79 27.64
C PRO A 402 -3.53 -55.53 26.77
N PHE A 403 -3.02 -55.66 25.55
CA PHE A 403 -3.16 -54.70 24.45
C PHE A 403 -4.14 -55.28 23.43
N GLU A 404 -4.94 -54.42 22.78
CA GLU A 404 -5.79 -54.81 21.64
C GLU A 404 -5.69 -53.73 20.55
N GLU A 405 -4.79 -53.94 19.60
CA GLU A 405 -4.36 -52.90 18.65
C GLU A 405 -4.17 -53.45 17.23
N THR A 406 -4.16 -52.57 16.22
CA THR A 406 -3.82 -52.91 14.83
C THR A 406 -2.29 -52.95 14.63
N LEU A 407 -1.81 -53.61 13.57
CA LEU A 407 -0.36 -53.64 13.28
C LEU A 407 0.23 -52.23 13.08
N GLN A 408 -0.48 -51.32 12.41
CA GLN A 408 -0.01 -49.94 12.24
C GLN A 408 0.08 -49.22 13.60
N GLY A 409 -0.95 -49.35 14.44
CA GLY A 409 -0.93 -48.80 15.81
C GLY A 409 0.19 -49.38 16.68
N VAL A 410 0.55 -50.65 16.49
CA VAL A 410 1.73 -51.27 17.12
C VAL A 410 3.02 -50.61 16.66
N LEU A 411 3.23 -50.46 15.35
CA LEU A 411 4.45 -49.88 14.78
C LEU A 411 4.64 -48.41 15.18
N ASP A 412 3.57 -47.62 15.17
CA ASP A 412 3.61 -46.20 15.57
C ASP A 412 3.89 -46.03 17.07
N GLN A 413 3.27 -46.85 17.92
CA GLN A 413 3.56 -46.84 19.36
C GLN A 413 4.99 -47.30 19.67
N MET A 414 5.53 -48.28 18.93
CA MET A 414 6.95 -48.67 19.06
C MET A 414 7.88 -47.50 18.70
N GLY A 415 7.63 -46.79 17.60
CA GLY A 415 8.45 -45.64 17.18
C GLY A 415 8.41 -44.48 18.19
N ALA A 416 7.22 -44.10 18.65
CA ALA A 416 7.06 -43.04 19.64
C ALA A 416 7.74 -43.37 20.99
N ARG A 417 7.66 -44.63 21.43
CA ARG A 417 8.30 -45.09 22.66
C ARG A 417 9.81 -45.26 22.52
N ALA A 418 10.32 -45.68 21.37
CA ALA A 418 11.76 -45.73 21.10
C ALA A 418 12.40 -44.34 21.25
N ALA A 419 11.83 -43.31 20.60
CA ALA A 419 12.32 -41.94 20.74
C ALA A 419 12.26 -41.41 22.18
N LYS A 420 11.18 -41.73 22.93
CA LYS A 420 11.08 -41.40 24.36
C LYS A 420 12.18 -42.09 25.19
N ASN A 421 12.38 -43.38 24.98
CA ASN A 421 13.32 -44.19 25.75
C ASN A 421 14.77 -43.76 25.48
N ASP A 422 15.11 -43.45 24.22
CA ASP A 422 16.42 -42.92 23.83
C ASP A 422 16.71 -41.55 24.47
N GLY A 423 15.71 -40.65 24.53
CA GLY A 423 15.83 -39.37 25.23
C GLY A 423 16.01 -39.50 26.75
N LEU A 424 15.33 -40.48 27.38
CA LEU A 424 15.52 -40.80 28.79
C LEU A 424 16.92 -41.36 29.06
N VAL A 425 17.35 -42.38 28.31
CA VAL A 425 18.71 -42.96 28.42
C VAL A 425 19.78 -41.90 28.18
N THR A 426 19.67 -41.10 27.13
CA THR A 426 20.66 -40.05 26.83
C THR A 426 20.75 -39.01 27.96
N THR A 427 19.60 -38.60 28.53
CA THR A 427 19.59 -37.65 29.66
C THR A 427 20.23 -38.23 30.91
N ILE A 428 19.95 -39.51 31.22
CA ILE A 428 20.56 -40.22 32.35
C ILE A 428 22.06 -40.40 32.11
N GLN A 429 22.49 -40.87 30.94
CA GLN A 429 23.89 -41.08 30.58
C GLN A 429 24.72 -39.79 30.63
N THR A 430 24.29 -38.71 29.97
CA THR A 430 25.02 -37.44 29.97
C THR A 430 25.18 -36.91 31.40
N LYS A 431 24.10 -36.90 32.20
CA LYS A 431 24.18 -36.39 33.57
C LYS A 431 25.01 -37.31 34.46
N SER A 432 24.83 -38.63 34.38
CA SER A 432 25.62 -39.62 35.14
C SER A 432 27.13 -39.51 34.86
N ARG A 433 27.52 -39.37 33.58
CA ARG A 433 28.93 -39.26 33.17
C ARG A 433 29.55 -37.89 33.47
N GLU A 434 28.81 -36.80 33.30
CA GLU A 434 29.39 -35.45 33.29
C GLU A 434 29.14 -34.63 34.57
N VAL A 435 28.23 -35.04 35.46
CA VAL A 435 27.85 -34.24 36.65
C VAL A 435 29.03 -33.89 37.57
N SER A 436 30.06 -34.75 37.68
CA SER A 436 31.26 -34.40 38.45
C SER A 436 31.98 -33.20 37.84
N ARG A 437 32.28 -33.25 36.54
CA ARG A 437 32.90 -32.14 35.79
C ARG A 437 32.07 -30.87 35.90
N TYR A 438 30.74 -30.98 35.76
CA TYR A 438 29.85 -29.83 35.84
C TYR A 438 29.84 -29.18 37.22
N LEU A 439 29.77 -29.98 38.30
CA LEU A 439 29.82 -29.45 39.67
C LEU A 439 31.18 -28.80 39.98
N ASP A 440 32.28 -29.35 39.47
CA ASP A 440 33.62 -28.77 39.64
C ASP A 440 33.80 -27.46 38.83
N GLU A 441 33.22 -27.37 37.63
CA GLU A 441 33.16 -26.12 36.84
C GLU A 441 32.38 -25.02 37.56
N VAL A 442 31.20 -25.34 38.11
CA VAL A 442 30.40 -24.39 38.91
C VAL A 442 31.10 -24.00 40.21
N LYS A 443 31.80 -24.95 40.86
CA LYS A 443 32.62 -24.68 42.05
C LYS A 443 33.72 -23.66 41.76
N SER A 444 34.45 -23.86 40.67
CA SER A 444 35.51 -22.96 40.21
C SER A 444 34.98 -21.54 39.93
N GLN A 445 33.84 -21.44 39.24
CA GLN A 445 33.17 -20.15 38.98
C GLN A 445 32.77 -19.44 40.29
N ALA A 446 32.12 -20.13 41.21
CA ALA A 446 31.74 -19.56 42.50
C ALA A 446 32.95 -19.18 43.39
N GLN A 447 34.04 -19.94 43.34
CA GLN A 447 35.29 -19.57 44.03
C GLN A 447 35.88 -18.26 43.49
N GLY A 448 35.97 -18.11 42.15
CA GLY A 448 36.45 -16.87 41.53
C GLY A 448 35.57 -15.64 41.83
N VAL A 449 34.25 -15.83 41.92
CA VAL A 449 33.30 -14.78 42.34
C VAL A 449 33.47 -14.40 43.80
N ASN A 450 33.67 -15.39 44.69
CA ASN A 450 33.94 -15.14 46.10
C ASN A 450 35.25 -14.35 46.29
N GLU A 451 36.31 -14.71 45.56
CA GLU A 451 37.57 -13.97 45.58
C GLU A 451 37.43 -12.51 45.11
N ARG A 452 36.68 -12.26 44.03
CA ARG A 452 36.38 -10.89 43.57
C ARG A 452 35.56 -10.12 44.61
N SER A 453 34.53 -10.72 45.19
CA SER A 453 33.72 -10.10 46.25
C SER A 453 34.53 -9.73 47.50
N LEU A 454 35.54 -10.54 47.87
CA LEU A 454 36.45 -10.22 48.97
C LEU A 454 37.43 -9.09 48.61
N LYS A 455 37.97 -9.07 47.39
CA LYS A 455 38.81 -7.97 46.87
C LYS A 455 38.02 -6.65 46.79
N LEU A 456 36.76 -6.71 46.36
CA LEU A 456 35.83 -5.58 46.31
C LEU A 456 35.50 -5.04 47.72
N GLN A 457 35.33 -5.90 48.73
CA GLN A 457 35.15 -5.48 50.12
C GLN A 457 36.39 -4.80 50.71
N GLU A 458 37.60 -5.31 50.44
CA GLU A 458 38.84 -4.64 50.88
C GLU A 458 39.02 -3.28 50.17
N SER A 459 38.58 -3.14 48.91
CA SER A 459 38.63 -1.84 48.19
C SER A 459 37.63 -0.80 48.70
N GLY A 460 36.58 -1.22 49.41
CA GLY A 460 35.59 -0.35 50.09
C GLY A 460 35.70 -0.35 51.61
N LYS A 461 36.87 -0.69 52.15
CA LYS A 461 37.13 -0.77 53.60
C LYS A 461 37.03 0.56 54.35
N GLU A 462 37.22 1.68 53.65
CA GLU A 462 37.17 3.03 54.22
C GLU A 462 35.77 3.66 54.17
N ASP A 463 34.92 3.25 53.21
CA ASP A 463 33.63 3.90 52.93
C ASP A 463 32.39 2.97 53.01
N GLY A 464 32.56 1.65 52.89
CA GLY A 464 31.49 0.65 52.87
C GLY A 464 30.61 0.64 51.62
N LEU A 465 30.96 1.39 50.57
CA LEU A 465 30.08 1.66 49.42
C LEU A 465 30.26 0.68 48.26
N PHE A 466 29.14 0.21 47.71
CA PHE A 466 29.08 -0.69 46.55
C PHE A 466 29.89 -2.01 46.71
N VAL A 467 30.18 -2.42 47.94
CA VAL A 467 31.00 -3.61 48.23
C VAL A 467 30.28 -4.95 48.06
N SER A 468 28.94 -4.93 48.08
CA SER A 468 28.04 -6.10 48.06
C SER A 468 28.57 -7.28 48.90
N ALA A 469 28.71 -7.03 50.20
CA ALA A 469 29.23 -7.98 51.16
C ALA A 469 28.32 -9.20 51.34
N SER A 470 27.04 -9.08 51.03
CA SER A 470 26.09 -10.20 50.94
C SER A 470 26.55 -11.31 49.99
N VAL A 471 27.34 -10.99 48.94
CA VAL A 471 27.85 -12.00 48.01
C VAL A 471 28.81 -12.97 48.71
N SER A 472 29.86 -12.49 49.39
CA SER A 472 30.77 -13.39 50.12
C SER A 472 30.23 -13.88 51.48
N LYS A 473 29.25 -13.19 52.08
CA LYS A 473 28.71 -13.53 53.42
C LYS A 473 27.44 -14.38 53.39
N ARG A 474 26.74 -14.46 52.26
CA ARG A 474 25.50 -15.26 52.10
C ARG A 474 25.49 -16.07 50.80
N LEU A 475 25.66 -15.43 49.66
CA LEU A 475 25.46 -16.09 48.35
C LEU A 475 26.51 -17.18 48.06
N MET A 476 27.79 -16.85 48.17
CA MET A 476 28.88 -17.80 47.92
C MET A 476 28.94 -18.91 48.98
N PRO A 477 28.77 -18.64 50.30
CA PRO A 477 28.61 -19.69 51.32
C PRO A 477 27.45 -20.66 51.04
N PHE A 478 26.34 -20.21 50.46
CA PHE A 478 25.22 -21.09 50.10
C PHE A 478 25.59 -22.05 48.96
N VAL A 479 26.37 -21.59 47.96
CA VAL A 479 26.84 -22.42 46.84
C VAL A 479 27.98 -23.35 47.25
N LEU A 480 29.03 -22.80 47.86
CA LEU A 480 30.32 -23.44 48.15
C LEU A 480 30.39 -24.17 49.49
N GLY A 481 29.47 -23.89 50.40
CA GLY A 481 29.51 -24.35 51.78
C GLY A 481 30.16 -23.35 52.73
N ALA A 482 29.99 -23.60 54.02
CA ALA A 482 30.58 -22.85 55.12
C ALA A 482 31.11 -23.83 56.19
N GLU A 483 31.86 -23.32 57.17
CA GLU A 483 32.34 -24.15 58.28
C GLU A 483 31.17 -24.81 59.03
N GLY A 484 31.08 -26.14 58.95
CA GLY A 484 29.99 -26.93 59.53
C GLY A 484 28.69 -26.99 58.72
N GLN A 485 28.58 -26.41 57.52
CA GLN A 485 27.37 -26.47 56.68
C GLN A 485 27.67 -26.75 55.20
N PRO A 486 27.19 -27.88 54.61
CA PRO A 486 27.45 -28.22 53.21
C PRO A 486 26.72 -27.28 52.25
N GLY A 487 27.39 -26.81 51.20
CA GLY A 487 26.82 -25.97 50.15
C GLY A 487 25.92 -26.72 49.18
N LEU A 488 25.44 -26.04 48.13
CA LEU A 488 24.80 -26.71 46.99
C LEU A 488 25.77 -27.71 46.34
N ILE A 489 27.02 -27.32 46.11
CA ILE A 489 28.00 -28.18 45.42
C ILE A 489 28.37 -29.43 46.25
N ASP A 490 28.39 -29.33 47.58
CA ASP A 490 28.63 -30.50 48.44
C ASP A 490 27.45 -31.48 48.40
N LYS A 491 26.21 -30.97 48.47
CA LYS A 491 24.98 -31.77 48.32
C LYS A 491 24.89 -32.43 46.94
N GLY A 492 25.31 -31.72 45.88
CA GLY A 492 25.47 -32.28 44.55
C GLY A 492 26.49 -33.42 44.52
N ASN A 493 27.65 -33.25 45.16
CA ASN A 493 28.68 -34.27 45.24
C ASN A 493 28.32 -35.47 46.13
N GLU A 494 27.45 -35.29 47.12
CA GLU A 494 26.89 -36.38 47.94
C GLU A 494 25.94 -37.27 47.10
N VAL A 495 25.00 -36.67 46.36
CA VAL A 495 23.97 -37.45 45.65
C VAL A 495 24.37 -37.89 44.24
N LYS A 496 25.37 -37.28 43.58
CA LYS A 496 25.68 -37.52 42.16
C LYS A 496 25.85 -38.99 41.73
N GLY A 497 26.36 -39.84 42.62
CA GLY A 497 26.56 -41.27 42.33
C GLY A 497 25.30 -42.13 42.43
N LYS A 498 24.16 -41.56 42.86
CA LYS A 498 22.87 -42.26 43.02
C LYS A 498 21.69 -41.49 42.44
N ASP A 499 21.80 -40.18 42.29
CA ASP A 499 20.80 -39.30 41.67
C ASP A 499 21.50 -38.18 40.86
N PRO A 500 22.20 -38.51 39.76
CA PRO A 500 22.91 -37.54 38.93
C PRO A 500 22.01 -36.46 38.32
N VAL A 501 20.74 -36.78 38.01
CA VAL A 501 19.78 -35.80 37.48
C VAL A 501 19.48 -34.72 38.53
N ARG A 502 19.32 -35.10 39.80
CA ARG A 502 19.11 -34.16 40.90
C ARG A 502 20.37 -33.36 41.23
N ALA A 503 21.53 -34.01 41.26
CA ALA A 503 22.82 -33.35 41.44
C ALA A 503 23.06 -32.27 40.38
N TRP A 504 22.68 -32.53 39.13
CA TRP A 504 22.70 -31.54 38.07
C TRP A 504 21.67 -30.41 38.28
N ASN A 505 20.39 -30.75 38.42
CA ASN A 505 19.30 -29.77 38.36
C ASN A 505 19.12 -28.94 39.64
N GLU A 506 19.02 -29.58 40.81
CA GLU A 506 18.71 -28.87 42.08
C GLU A 506 19.94 -28.15 42.65
N PHE A 507 21.14 -28.62 42.32
CA PHE A 507 22.38 -28.16 42.94
C PHE A 507 23.35 -27.52 41.94
N GLY A 508 23.62 -28.17 40.80
CA GLY A 508 24.48 -27.62 39.74
C GLY A 508 23.91 -26.38 39.06
N ASP A 509 22.74 -26.47 38.44
CA ASP A 509 22.11 -25.36 37.70
C ASP A 509 21.75 -24.18 38.62
N VAL A 510 21.27 -24.46 39.83
CA VAL A 510 20.99 -23.43 40.85
C VAL A 510 22.29 -22.75 41.33
N GLY A 511 23.35 -23.53 41.59
CA GLY A 511 24.66 -23.01 41.95
C GLY A 511 25.27 -22.16 40.83
N LYS A 512 25.10 -22.57 39.56
CA LYS A 512 25.56 -21.84 38.38
C LYS A 512 24.85 -20.50 38.21
N ARG A 513 23.53 -20.46 38.41
CA ARG A 513 22.77 -19.19 38.46
C ARG A 513 23.36 -18.26 39.52
N MET A 514 23.48 -18.74 40.75
CA MET A 514 23.99 -17.93 41.88
C MET A 514 25.43 -17.44 41.66
N ALA A 515 26.30 -18.27 41.07
CA ALA A 515 27.64 -17.86 40.66
C ALA A 515 27.61 -16.75 39.59
N SER A 516 26.83 -16.94 38.53
CA SER A 516 26.71 -15.96 37.44
C SER A 516 26.11 -14.63 37.89
N GLU A 517 25.10 -14.65 38.76
CA GLU A 517 24.47 -13.43 39.28
C GLU A 517 25.37 -12.75 40.33
N GLY A 518 26.06 -13.53 41.17
CA GLY A 518 27.11 -13.02 42.05
C GLY A 518 28.24 -12.33 41.28
N ALA A 519 28.64 -12.87 40.11
CA ALA A 519 29.63 -12.24 39.24
C ALA A 519 29.16 -10.86 38.75
N GLN A 520 27.92 -10.77 38.26
CA GLN A 520 27.33 -9.52 37.77
C GLN A 520 27.20 -8.45 38.87
N ILE A 521 26.81 -8.86 40.09
CA ILE A 521 26.70 -7.95 41.25
C ILE A 521 28.07 -7.39 41.65
N VAL A 522 29.10 -8.24 41.67
CA VAL A 522 30.48 -7.83 41.99
C VAL A 522 31.06 -6.96 40.88
N GLU A 523 30.83 -7.28 39.62
CA GLU A 523 31.26 -6.48 38.46
C GLU A 523 30.61 -5.09 38.44
N LEU A 524 29.32 -4.99 38.76
CA LEU A 524 28.65 -3.70 38.94
C LEU A 524 29.25 -2.91 40.11
N GLY A 525 29.58 -3.57 41.22
CA GLY A 525 30.28 -2.94 42.35
C GLY A 525 31.66 -2.40 41.97
N GLU A 526 32.50 -3.22 41.34
CA GLU A 526 33.81 -2.84 40.80
C GLU A 526 33.70 -1.65 39.84
N HIS A 527 32.78 -1.71 38.86
CA HIS A 527 32.54 -0.64 37.89
C HIS A 527 32.06 0.66 38.56
N THR A 528 31.17 0.58 39.55
CA THR A 528 30.63 1.76 40.24
C THR A 528 31.69 2.46 41.09
N ARG A 529 32.55 1.67 41.78
CA ARG A 529 33.68 2.23 42.52
C ARG A 529 34.75 2.84 41.60
N ALA A 530 34.91 2.34 40.38
CA ALA A 530 35.87 2.85 39.41
C ALA A 530 35.42 4.13 38.68
N ASN A 531 34.11 4.40 38.56
CA ASN A 531 33.58 5.50 37.74
C ASN A 531 32.75 6.52 38.55
N LEU A 532 31.62 6.11 39.15
CA LEU A 532 30.73 7.02 39.87
C LEU A 532 31.40 7.67 41.09
N LEU A 533 32.17 6.92 41.88
CA LEU A 533 32.79 7.49 43.09
C LEU A 533 33.86 8.56 42.78
N PRO A 534 34.79 8.35 41.82
CA PRO A 534 35.68 9.42 41.34
C PRO A 534 34.93 10.60 40.70
N ALA A 535 33.92 10.35 39.86
CA ALA A 535 33.14 11.41 39.21
C ALA A 535 32.40 12.29 40.23
N LEU A 536 31.75 11.68 41.22
CA LEU A 536 31.07 12.39 42.31
C LEU A 536 32.06 13.21 43.14
N LYS A 537 33.21 12.65 43.52
CA LYS A 537 34.24 13.39 44.25
C LYS A 537 34.77 14.60 43.45
N ALA A 538 35.05 14.42 42.16
CA ALA A 538 35.49 15.52 41.30
C ALA A 538 34.41 16.60 41.15
N ALA A 539 33.14 16.21 41.11
CA ALA A 539 32.02 17.14 41.12
C ALA A 539 31.88 17.87 42.48
N ASP A 540 32.06 17.19 43.62
CA ASP A 540 32.06 17.83 44.94
C ASP A 540 33.15 18.91 45.04
N GLU A 541 34.37 18.60 44.58
CA GLU A 541 35.51 19.54 44.58
C GLU A 541 35.25 20.81 43.73
N VAL A 542 34.45 20.72 42.66
CA VAL A 542 34.10 21.85 41.79
C VAL A 542 32.82 22.57 42.23
N LEU A 543 31.76 21.83 42.58
CA LEU A 543 30.43 22.37 42.85
C LEU A 543 30.37 23.04 44.23
N LEU A 544 30.93 22.41 45.27
CA LEU A 544 30.93 22.98 46.63
C LEU A 544 31.80 24.23 46.73
N ALA A 545 32.87 24.31 45.93
CA ALA A 545 33.68 25.52 45.77
C ALA A 545 32.91 26.70 45.14
N ASN A 546 31.75 26.44 44.54
CA ASN A 546 30.84 27.41 43.92
C ASN A 546 29.44 27.42 44.59
N ASP A 547 29.36 26.92 45.84
CA ASP A 547 28.16 26.80 46.68
C ASP A 547 27.04 25.86 46.16
N VAL A 548 27.27 25.14 45.05
CA VAL A 548 26.27 24.22 44.48
C VAL A 548 26.22 22.91 45.27
N GLN A 549 25.03 22.53 45.71
CA GLN A 549 24.82 21.43 46.66
C GLN A 549 24.75 20.06 45.98
N THR A 550 25.56 19.09 46.45
CA THR A 550 25.64 17.71 45.92
C THR A 550 24.92 16.65 46.78
N ALA A 551 24.25 17.06 47.87
CA ALA A 551 23.61 16.15 48.82
C ALA A 551 22.58 15.18 48.19
N TRP A 552 21.90 15.61 47.11
CA TRP A 552 20.98 14.76 46.33
C TRP A 552 21.71 13.58 45.66
N ALA A 553 22.94 13.78 45.20
CA ALA A 553 23.75 12.77 44.55
C ALA A 553 24.33 11.79 45.57
N HIS A 554 24.82 12.28 46.72
CA HIS A 554 25.23 11.42 47.84
C HIS A 554 24.09 10.52 48.32
N SER A 555 22.88 11.08 48.51
CA SER A 555 21.71 10.32 48.94
C SER A 555 21.38 9.17 47.98
N LYS A 556 21.45 9.40 46.65
CA LYS A 556 21.26 8.33 45.65
C LYS A 556 22.43 7.34 45.58
N LYS A 557 23.67 7.79 45.76
CA LYS A 557 24.86 6.94 45.89
C LYS A 557 24.74 5.99 47.09
N ASP A 558 24.22 6.44 48.23
CA ASP A 558 23.96 5.59 49.40
C ASP A 558 22.77 4.62 49.17
N GLU A 559 21.66 5.10 48.57
CA GLU A 559 20.50 4.28 48.19
C GLU A 559 20.89 3.12 47.26
N TYR A 560 21.68 3.40 46.21
CA TYR A 560 22.12 2.40 45.24
C TYR A 560 23.16 1.43 45.81
N SER A 561 24.03 1.88 46.73
CA SER A 561 24.94 1.00 47.48
C SER A 561 24.16 -0.04 48.28
N ILE A 562 23.12 0.39 49.00
CA ILE A 562 22.22 -0.50 49.77
C ILE A 562 21.42 -1.41 48.83
N ALA A 563 20.99 -0.93 47.66
CA ALA A 563 20.30 -1.75 46.66
C ALA A 563 21.21 -2.87 46.10
N LEU A 564 22.50 -2.59 45.86
CA LEU A 564 23.45 -3.58 45.35
C LEU A 564 23.66 -4.73 46.36
N ASP A 565 23.84 -4.41 47.65
CA ASP A 565 24.01 -5.43 48.70
C ASP A 565 22.74 -6.27 48.88
N ARG A 566 21.56 -5.65 48.94
CA ARG A 566 20.25 -6.35 48.96
C ARG A 566 20.03 -7.26 47.76
N THR A 567 20.61 -6.94 46.62
CA THR A 567 20.50 -7.78 45.41
C THR A 567 21.30 -9.08 45.56
N GLY A 568 22.46 -9.04 46.22
CA GLY A 568 23.22 -10.25 46.61
C GLY A 568 22.55 -11.07 47.71
N GLU A 569 21.74 -10.46 48.59
CA GLU A 569 20.89 -11.21 49.52
C GLU A 569 19.77 -11.96 48.78
N LYS A 570 19.06 -11.28 47.87
CA LYS A 570 17.95 -11.83 47.08
C LYS A 570 18.35 -12.98 46.17
N ALA A 571 19.56 -12.95 45.60
CA ALA A 571 20.08 -13.98 44.70
C ALA A 571 20.00 -15.41 45.27
N VAL A 572 20.04 -15.56 46.61
CA VAL A 572 19.91 -16.85 47.30
C VAL A 572 18.52 -17.48 47.11
N SER A 573 17.45 -16.67 47.02
CA SER A 573 16.06 -17.13 46.92
C SER A 573 15.44 -16.98 45.52
N GLU A 574 15.85 -15.98 44.75
CA GLU A 574 15.23 -15.61 43.47
C GLU A 574 16.29 -15.21 42.42
N PRO A 575 16.01 -15.31 41.11
CA PRO A 575 16.84 -14.71 40.07
C PRO A 575 16.82 -13.18 40.17
N VAL A 576 17.97 -12.55 39.95
CA VAL A 576 18.18 -11.10 40.14
C VAL A 576 18.85 -10.39 38.95
N ALA A 577 19.32 -11.11 37.92
CA ALA A 577 20.09 -10.54 36.80
C ALA A 577 19.47 -9.27 36.18
N GLY A 578 18.14 -9.23 36.01
CA GLY A 578 17.43 -8.04 35.51
C GLY A 578 17.53 -6.83 36.45
N GLY A 579 17.37 -7.06 37.77
CA GLY A 579 17.51 -6.02 38.79
C GLY A 579 18.95 -5.47 38.89
N VAL A 580 19.96 -6.30 38.66
CA VAL A 580 21.36 -5.85 38.54
C VAL A 580 21.53 -4.92 37.34
N ALA A 581 20.97 -5.29 36.18
CA ALA A 581 21.06 -4.47 34.96
C ALA A 581 20.33 -3.11 35.11
N ASP A 582 19.16 -3.08 35.75
CA ASP A 582 18.41 -1.84 35.98
C ASP A 582 19.05 -0.95 37.06
N LEU A 583 19.68 -1.53 38.08
CA LEU A 583 20.51 -0.79 39.03
C LEU A 583 21.74 -0.19 38.33
N GLY A 584 22.37 -0.93 37.40
CA GLY A 584 23.47 -0.43 36.58
C GLY A 584 23.09 0.79 35.73
N LYS A 585 21.93 0.76 35.05
CA LYS A 585 21.37 1.94 34.34
C LYS A 585 21.15 3.11 35.29
N SER A 586 20.62 2.85 36.49
CA SER A 586 20.32 3.88 37.49
C SER A 586 21.57 4.56 38.03
N ILE A 587 22.67 3.80 38.17
CA ILE A 587 24.00 4.28 38.56
C ILE A 587 24.63 5.12 37.44
N ALA A 588 24.60 4.65 36.19
CA ALA A 588 25.12 5.40 35.05
C ALA A 588 24.36 6.73 34.83
N ALA A 589 23.03 6.72 34.98
CA ALA A 589 22.20 7.93 34.92
C ALA A 589 22.52 8.92 36.05
N LEU A 590 22.90 8.44 37.25
CA LEU A 590 23.37 9.31 38.33
C LEU A 590 24.73 9.94 38.01
N GLN A 591 25.68 9.18 37.44
CA GLN A 591 26.97 9.71 37.01
C GLN A 591 26.79 10.83 35.96
N ALA A 592 26.08 10.56 34.87
CA ALA A 592 25.84 11.54 33.82
C ALA A 592 25.14 12.81 34.35
N ARG A 593 24.14 12.65 35.23
CA ARG A 593 23.45 13.78 35.88
C ARG A 593 24.38 14.63 36.75
N VAL A 594 25.37 14.03 37.41
CA VAL A 594 26.40 14.74 38.18
C VAL A 594 27.36 15.48 37.24
N GLU A 595 27.81 14.85 36.17
CA GLU A 595 28.69 15.45 35.15
C GLU A 595 28.02 16.66 34.48
N THR A 596 26.76 16.53 34.03
CA THR A 596 25.96 17.65 33.48
C THR A 596 25.72 18.76 34.51
N THR A 597 25.62 18.46 35.81
CA THR A 597 25.52 19.50 36.86
C THR A 597 26.78 20.37 36.91
N VAL A 598 27.97 19.77 36.72
CA VAL A 598 29.25 20.50 36.65
C VAL A 598 29.33 21.37 35.39
N GLU A 599 28.93 20.85 34.23
CA GLU A 599 28.92 21.61 32.97
C GLU A 599 27.96 22.82 33.02
N GLN A 600 26.76 22.62 33.56
CA GLN A 600 25.75 23.67 33.67
C GLN A 600 26.10 24.74 34.71
N ASP A 601 26.71 24.37 35.85
CA ASP A 601 27.25 25.35 36.79
C ASP A 601 28.40 26.16 36.16
N LYS A 602 29.24 25.51 35.35
CA LYS A 602 30.30 26.18 34.61
C LYS A 602 29.73 27.21 33.63
N GLU A 603 28.74 26.86 32.83
CA GLU A 603 28.09 27.82 31.91
C GLU A 603 27.44 28.98 32.68
N ARG A 604 26.70 28.67 33.76
CA ARG A 604 26.08 29.65 34.66
C ARG A 604 27.08 30.67 35.19
N ARG A 605 28.32 30.28 35.50
CA ARG A 605 29.34 31.19 36.05
C ARG A 605 30.18 31.89 34.99
N GLU A 606 30.58 31.18 33.93
CA GLU A 606 31.61 31.64 32.99
C GLU A 606 31.04 32.25 31.70
N VAL A 607 29.79 31.91 31.33
CA VAL A 607 29.21 32.30 30.03
C VAL A 607 27.97 33.18 30.20
N SER A 608 26.97 32.74 30.97
CA SER A 608 25.69 33.46 31.10
C SER A 608 25.82 34.93 31.54
N PRO A 609 26.67 35.29 32.53
CA PRO A 609 26.83 36.69 32.94
C PRO A 609 27.49 37.56 31.87
N GLY A 610 28.29 36.96 30.98
CA GLY A 610 28.86 37.64 29.82
C GLY A 610 27.78 37.99 28.80
N LEU A 611 26.98 37.00 28.39
CA LEU A 611 25.88 37.19 27.43
C LEU A 611 24.88 38.27 27.89
N ILE A 612 24.50 38.24 29.17
CA ILE A 612 23.55 39.22 29.74
C ILE A 612 24.16 40.63 29.71
N LYS A 613 25.41 40.76 30.18
CA LYS A 613 26.12 42.05 30.24
C LYS A 613 26.39 42.63 28.85
N ASP A 614 26.73 41.80 27.86
CA ASP A 614 26.99 42.26 26.49
C ASP A 614 25.70 42.73 25.80
N ALA A 615 24.57 42.06 26.07
CA ALA A 615 23.24 42.53 25.66
C ALA A 615 22.86 43.86 26.34
N GLU A 616 23.05 44.00 27.65
CA GLU A 616 22.82 45.26 28.38
C GLU A 616 23.70 46.41 27.85
N SER A 617 24.97 46.11 27.55
CA SER A 617 25.95 47.05 26.99
C SER A 617 25.54 47.54 25.60
N ASP A 618 25.10 46.65 24.71
CA ASP A 618 24.63 47.02 23.37
C ASP A 618 23.31 47.80 23.42
N VAL A 619 22.39 47.44 24.31
CA VAL A 619 21.14 48.19 24.59
C VAL A 619 21.44 49.61 25.08
N GLN A 620 22.35 49.78 26.04
CA GLN A 620 22.73 51.10 26.55
C GLN A 620 23.43 51.94 25.48
N THR A 621 24.38 51.34 24.76
CA THR A 621 25.09 51.98 23.64
C THR A 621 24.13 52.39 22.52
N ALA A 622 23.10 51.57 22.24
CA ALA A 622 22.02 51.91 21.32
C ALA A 622 21.18 53.09 21.81
N ARG A 623 20.75 53.08 23.08
CA ARG A 623 19.96 54.16 23.69
C ARG A 623 20.68 55.51 23.60
N GLU A 624 21.95 55.56 23.99
CA GLU A 624 22.77 56.78 23.93
C GLU A 624 23.00 57.25 22.48
N GLY A 625 23.36 56.33 21.58
CA GLY A 625 23.60 56.64 20.18
C GLY A 625 22.35 57.13 19.45
N LEU A 626 21.22 56.44 19.62
CA LEU A 626 19.95 56.77 18.97
C LEU A 626 19.33 58.06 19.53
N ALA A 627 19.35 58.28 20.85
CA ALA A 627 18.86 59.53 21.43
C ALA A 627 19.62 60.75 20.88
N LYS A 628 20.95 60.65 20.82
CA LYS A 628 21.81 61.69 20.23
C LYS A 628 21.54 61.89 18.74
N ALA A 629 21.36 60.81 17.98
CA ALA A 629 21.09 60.89 16.54
C ALA A 629 19.70 61.49 16.23
N LEU A 630 18.68 61.17 17.03
CA LEU A 630 17.34 61.77 16.96
C LEU A 630 17.38 63.27 17.28
N GLN A 631 18.05 63.65 18.37
CA GLN A 631 18.28 65.07 18.73
C GLN A 631 19.01 65.83 17.61
N GLN A 632 20.01 65.21 16.97
CA GLN A 632 20.72 65.79 15.82
C GLN A 632 19.86 65.91 14.56
N ALA A 633 18.86 65.04 14.38
CA ALA A 633 17.85 65.14 13.34
C ALA A 633 16.74 66.18 13.65
N GLY A 634 16.82 66.89 14.78
CA GLY A 634 15.87 67.93 15.18
C GLY A 634 14.58 67.42 15.81
N VAL A 635 14.45 66.11 16.00
CA VAL A 635 13.33 65.47 16.72
C VAL A 635 13.75 65.09 18.15
N PHE A 636 12.81 64.68 19.01
CA PHE A 636 13.13 64.15 20.35
C PHE A 636 13.98 65.11 21.23
N ALA A 637 13.90 66.42 21.01
CA ALA A 637 14.85 67.42 21.55
C ALA A 637 14.85 67.58 23.08
N GLN A 638 13.84 67.07 23.78
CA GLN A 638 13.78 67.00 25.26
C GLN A 638 13.89 65.56 25.79
N GLY A 639 14.06 64.56 24.91
CA GLY A 639 14.09 63.14 25.27
C GLY A 639 15.47 62.67 25.73
N THR A 640 15.49 61.64 26.59
CA THR A 640 16.70 61.05 27.17
C THR A 640 17.00 59.66 26.60
N PRO A 641 18.25 59.14 26.74
CA PRO A 641 18.59 57.77 26.35
C PRO A 641 17.63 56.71 26.92
N ASP A 642 17.26 56.83 28.20
CA ASP A 642 16.40 55.87 28.90
C ASP A 642 14.99 55.75 28.32
N GLN A 643 14.55 56.73 27.52
CA GLN A 643 13.24 56.76 26.85
C GLN A 643 13.28 56.14 25.44
N VAL A 644 14.45 55.90 24.86
CA VAL A 644 14.63 55.19 23.59
C VAL A 644 14.63 53.68 23.85
N LEU A 645 14.21 52.85 22.88
CA LEU A 645 14.06 51.40 23.06
C LEU A 645 13.13 51.08 24.26
N ARG A 646 12.03 51.84 24.41
CA ARG A 646 10.97 51.65 25.42
C ARG A 646 9.59 51.49 24.78
N GLU A 647 9.54 50.78 23.66
CA GLU A 647 8.29 50.47 22.98
C GLU A 647 7.55 49.33 23.68
N PRO A 648 6.20 49.39 23.83
CA PRO A 648 5.41 48.29 24.40
C PRO A 648 5.73 46.95 23.73
N ASP A 649 5.87 45.91 24.55
CA ASP A 649 6.21 44.53 24.16
C ASP A 649 7.54 44.36 23.38
N ARG A 650 8.34 45.42 23.24
CA ARG A 650 9.55 45.49 22.40
C ARG A 650 10.76 46.13 23.11
N ASP A 651 10.70 46.32 24.43
CA ASP A 651 11.83 46.76 25.23
C ASP A 651 12.85 45.62 25.40
N PRO A 652 14.10 45.74 24.90
CA PRO A 652 15.11 44.70 25.05
C PRO A 652 15.57 44.50 26.50
N THR A 653 15.40 45.51 27.38
CA THR A 653 15.70 45.36 28.81
C THR A 653 14.74 44.37 29.48
N THR A 654 13.50 44.25 29.03
CA THR A 654 12.58 43.22 29.50
C THR A 654 13.03 41.80 29.12
N GLN A 655 13.99 41.64 28.21
CA GLN A 655 14.63 40.34 27.96
C GLN A 655 15.84 40.13 28.89
N THR A 656 16.71 41.13 29.10
CA THR A 656 17.84 41.00 30.03
C THR A 656 17.39 40.85 31.50
N GLU A 657 16.29 41.51 31.90
CA GLU A 657 15.62 41.30 33.19
C GLU A 657 15.14 39.86 33.38
N LYS A 658 14.58 39.23 32.34
CA LYS A 658 14.23 37.80 32.38
C LYS A 658 15.49 36.93 32.46
N SER A 659 16.57 37.31 31.78
CA SER A 659 17.80 36.53 31.79
C SER A 659 18.48 36.55 33.15
N HIS A 660 18.47 37.68 33.88
CA HIS A 660 18.89 37.71 35.29
C HIS A 660 18.01 36.81 36.16
N LYS A 661 16.68 36.88 36.02
CA LYS A 661 15.75 36.05 36.79
C LYS A 661 15.92 34.55 36.51
N ASP A 662 16.11 34.18 35.25
CA ASP A 662 16.36 32.80 34.84
C ASP A 662 17.75 32.35 35.34
N TRP A 663 18.76 33.23 35.31
CA TRP A 663 20.11 32.97 35.84
C TRP A 663 20.14 32.72 37.36
N ASP A 664 19.46 33.56 38.15
CA ASP A 664 19.24 33.36 39.58
C ASP A 664 18.57 32.00 39.86
N GLY A 665 17.63 31.60 39.00
CA GLY A 665 16.91 30.33 39.07
C GLY A 665 17.77 29.08 38.83
N ILE A 666 18.86 29.17 38.05
CA ILE A 666 19.70 28.00 37.71
C ILE A 666 20.26 27.34 38.98
N LYS A 667 20.81 28.12 39.92
CA LYS A 667 21.49 27.55 41.10
C LYS A 667 20.54 26.67 41.92
N GLY A 668 19.33 27.15 42.20
CA GLY A 668 18.32 26.40 42.97
C GLY A 668 17.85 25.12 42.28
N ASN A 669 17.97 25.01 40.95
CA ASN A 669 17.77 23.77 40.23
C ASN A 669 18.99 22.84 40.35
N LEU A 670 20.22 23.33 40.18
CA LEU A 670 21.44 22.53 40.31
C LEU A 670 21.66 21.99 41.74
N ASP A 671 21.29 22.76 42.77
CA ASP A 671 21.26 22.35 44.18
C ASP A 671 20.31 21.15 44.45
N LEU A 672 19.40 20.86 43.52
CA LEU A 672 18.47 19.73 43.53
C LEU A 672 18.78 18.70 42.41
N GLY A 673 19.87 18.91 41.65
CA GLY A 673 20.27 18.13 40.48
C GLY A 673 19.29 18.23 39.30
N LYS A 674 18.44 19.26 39.25
CA LYS A 674 17.41 19.47 38.21
C LYS A 674 18.03 19.99 36.92
N VAL A 675 18.83 19.14 36.27
CA VAL A 675 19.63 19.50 35.08
C VAL A 675 18.81 19.84 33.85
N GLU A 676 17.60 19.29 33.70
CA GLU A 676 16.71 19.65 32.58
C GLU A 676 16.12 21.05 32.78
N GLU A 677 15.64 21.35 34.01
CA GLU A 677 15.14 22.68 34.33
C GLU A 677 16.26 23.74 34.36
N ALA A 678 17.46 23.41 34.83
CA ALA A 678 18.63 24.28 34.75
C ALA A 678 19.09 24.51 33.30
N GLY A 679 19.15 23.47 32.46
CA GLY A 679 19.46 23.58 31.04
C GLY A 679 18.43 24.42 30.26
N THR A 680 17.15 24.32 30.64
CA THR A 680 16.08 25.18 30.09
C THR A 680 16.35 26.66 30.39
N LEU A 681 16.72 27.00 31.63
CA LEU A 681 17.04 28.38 32.02
C LEU A 681 18.32 28.91 31.34
N LEU A 682 19.34 28.06 31.17
CA LEU A 682 20.53 28.40 30.37
C LEU A 682 20.18 28.72 28.92
N GLN A 683 19.34 27.90 28.27
CA GLN A 683 18.92 28.14 26.89
C GLN A 683 18.01 29.37 26.76
N ASN A 684 17.15 29.63 27.76
CA ASN A 684 16.37 30.86 27.83
C ASN A 684 17.25 32.11 27.78
N ILE A 685 18.32 32.17 28.59
CA ILE A 685 19.24 33.31 28.65
C ILE A 685 19.85 33.58 27.26
N ARG A 686 20.31 32.53 26.56
CA ARG A 686 20.87 32.66 25.20
C ARG A 686 19.86 33.29 24.23
N THR A 687 18.63 32.76 24.18
CA THR A 687 17.60 33.24 23.25
C THR A 687 17.06 34.63 23.63
N GLN A 688 16.99 34.96 24.92
CA GLN A 688 16.56 36.28 25.41
C GLN A 688 17.61 37.37 25.11
N THR A 689 18.90 37.08 25.32
CA THR A 689 20.00 38.01 25.00
C THR A 689 20.17 38.20 23.50
N GLU A 690 20.05 37.15 22.69
CA GLU A 690 19.97 37.24 21.23
C GLU A 690 18.78 38.12 20.78
N THR A 691 17.59 37.93 21.37
CA THR A 691 16.40 38.77 21.10
C THR A 691 16.65 40.24 21.45
N ALA A 692 17.39 40.54 22.52
CA ALA A 692 17.74 41.91 22.90
C ALA A 692 18.63 42.59 21.85
N HIS A 693 19.66 41.90 21.35
CA HIS A 693 20.51 42.38 20.26
C HIS A 693 19.74 42.58 18.95
N ASP A 694 18.83 41.67 18.59
CA ASP A 694 18.06 41.80 17.34
C ASP A 694 17.02 42.93 17.42
N LEU A 695 16.42 43.21 18.60
CA LEU A 695 15.60 44.40 18.83
C LEU A 695 16.42 45.68 18.68
N VAL A 696 17.62 45.73 19.24
CA VAL A 696 18.56 46.86 19.09
C VAL A 696 18.93 47.09 17.62
N LYS A 697 19.28 46.02 16.89
CA LYS A 697 19.63 46.06 15.46
C LYS A 697 18.46 46.53 14.61
N GLN A 698 17.28 45.93 14.74
CA GLN A 698 16.08 46.36 14.02
C GLN A 698 15.73 47.83 14.29
N THR A 699 15.99 48.33 15.50
CA THR A 699 15.74 49.73 15.88
C THR A 699 16.74 50.68 15.24
N ARG A 700 18.03 50.30 15.17
CA ARG A 700 19.05 51.03 14.41
C ARG A 700 18.70 51.07 12.91
N ASP A 701 18.23 49.97 12.35
CA ASP A 701 17.80 49.89 10.95
C ASP A 701 16.52 50.71 10.69
N ALA A 702 15.55 50.71 11.62
CA ALA A 702 14.36 51.54 11.54
C ALA A 702 14.70 53.04 11.54
N PHE A 703 15.60 53.48 12.42
CA PHE A 703 16.11 54.86 12.44
C PHE A 703 16.77 55.23 11.11
N ASN A 704 17.73 54.42 10.65
CA ASN A 704 18.51 54.69 9.43
C ASN A 704 17.64 54.82 8.16
N ASN A 705 16.51 54.10 8.09
CA ASN A 705 15.64 54.05 6.92
C ASN A 705 14.37 54.92 7.03
N TYR A 706 14.09 55.55 8.18
CA TYR A 706 12.85 56.29 8.39
C TYR A 706 12.63 57.41 7.36
N THR A 707 13.58 58.36 7.26
CA THR A 707 13.39 59.59 6.49
C THR A 707 13.17 59.34 5.00
N SER A 708 13.95 58.44 4.41
CA SER A 708 13.82 58.04 2.99
C SER A 708 12.50 57.30 2.74
N THR A 709 12.09 56.42 3.66
CA THR A 709 10.83 55.67 3.55
C THR A 709 9.63 56.61 3.67
N ALA A 710 9.56 57.41 4.73
CA ALA A 710 8.44 58.35 4.95
C ALA A 710 8.28 59.37 3.80
N GLN A 711 9.40 59.83 3.23
CA GLN A 711 9.38 60.71 2.05
C GLN A 711 8.90 59.97 0.78
N GLU A 712 9.30 58.72 0.54
CA GLU A 712 8.78 57.92 -0.58
C GLU A 712 7.28 57.69 -0.43
N ARG A 713 6.80 57.28 0.76
CA ARG A 713 5.38 56.98 1.00
C ARG A 713 4.53 58.22 0.77
N ALA A 714 4.93 59.38 1.29
CA ALA A 714 4.26 60.65 1.04
C ALA A 714 4.26 61.02 -0.45
N SER A 715 5.41 60.96 -1.12
CA SER A 715 5.53 61.29 -2.55
C SER A 715 4.68 60.36 -3.42
N ARG A 716 4.63 59.07 -3.09
CA ARG A 716 3.87 58.06 -3.80
C ARG A 716 2.37 58.17 -3.55
N ARG A 717 1.93 58.46 -2.33
CA ARG A 717 0.53 58.84 -2.01
C ARG A 717 0.09 60.00 -2.90
N ASP A 718 0.89 61.06 -2.97
CA ASP A 718 0.51 62.28 -3.68
C ASP A 718 0.51 62.06 -5.21
N ASN A 719 1.47 61.28 -5.74
CA ASN A 719 1.46 60.85 -7.14
C ASN A 719 0.24 59.99 -7.49
N ILE A 720 -0.17 59.05 -6.61
CA ILE A 720 -1.38 58.24 -6.83
C ILE A 720 -2.63 59.14 -6.76
N GLY A 721 -2.71 60.07 -5.80
CA GLY A 721 -3.80 61.06 -5.71
C GLY A 721 -3.92 61.94 -6.96
N GLN A 722 -2.81 62.45 -7.50
CA GLN A 722 -2.80 63.20 -8.77
C GLN A 722 -3.24 62.34 -9.97
N SER A 723 -2.95 61.05 -9.95
CA SER A 723 -3.35 60.12 -11.02
C SER A 723 -4.87 59.89 -11.10
N ILE A 724 -5.61 60.08 -10.00
CA ILE A 724 -7.08 60.02 -9.97
C ILE A 724 -7.68 60.97 -11.01
N GLY A 725 -7.35 62.27 -10.90
CA GLY A 725 -7.90 63.30 -11.79
C GLY A 725 -7.40 63.22 -13.22
N SER A 726 -6.14 62.81 -13.42
CA SER A 726 -5.46 62.87 -14.72
C SER A 726 -5.57 61.58 -15.56
N LYS A 727 -5.74 60.41 -14.95
CA LYS A 727 -5.84 59.11 -15.64
C LYS A 727 -7.20 58.42 -15.44
N TYR A 728 -7.67 58.31 -14.19
CA TYR A 728 -8.75 57.37 -13.86
C TYR A 728 -10.16 57.97 -13.90
N LYS A 729 -10.33 59.24 -13.53
CA LYS A 729 -11.64 59.92 -13.51
C LYS A 729 -12.37 59.82 -14.85
N GLY A 730 -11.70 60.19 -15.94
CA GLY A 730 -12.29 60.12 -17.29
C GLY A 730 -12.59 58.70 -17.78
N SER A 731 -11.95 57.68 -17.19
CA SER A 731 -12.28 56.26 -17.44
C SER A 731 -13.58 55.88 -16.73
N LEU A 732 -13.70 56.23 -15.44
CA LEU A 732 -14.92 56.02 -14.67
C LEU A 732 -16.13 56.77 -15.27
N GLU A 733 -15.96 58.03 -15.70
CA GLU A 733 -17.02 58.81 -16.34
C GLU A 733 -17.52 58.15 -17.64
N ARG A 734 -16.63 57.56 -18.45
CA ARG A 734 -17.03 56.80 -19.65
C ARG A 734 -17.71 55.47 -19.32
N VAL A 735 -17.28 54.78 -18.25
CA VAL A 735 -17.98 53.58 -17.75
C VAL A 735 -19.40 53.92 -17.28
N GLN A 736 -19.54 54.98 -16.48
CA GLN A 736 -20.83 55.42 -15.91
C GLN A 736 -21.82 55.92 -16.97
N ALA A 737 -21.34 56.64 -17.98
CA ALA A 737 -22.18 57.09 -19.10
C ALA A 737 -22.46 55.99 -20.14
N GLY A 738 -21.52 55.07 -20.33
CA GLY A 738 -21.56 54.04 -21.37
C GLY A 738 -22.38 52.80 -21.02
N TYR A 739 -22.44 52.41 -19.74
CA TYR A 739 -22.91 51.08 -19.32
C TYR A 739 -23.88 51.12 -18.14
N LEU A 740 -24.86 50.19 -18.11
CA LEU A 740 -25.84 50.08 -17.03
C LEU A 740 -25.20 49.61 -15.71
N PRO A 741 -25.77 49.97 -14.54
CA PRO A 741 -25.25 49.56 -13.23
C PRO A 741 -25.14 48.03 -13.04
N SER A 742 -25.98 47.24 -13.73
CA SER A 742 -25.89 45.78 -13.79
C SER A 742 -24.56 45.31 -14.39
N ALA A 743 -24.18 45.83 -15.55
CA ALA A 743 -22.90 45.55 -16.18
C ALA A 743 -21.72 46.09 -15.37
N GLN A 744 -21.85 47.29 -14.79
CA GLN A 744 -20.82 47.85 -13.89
C GLN A 744 -20.57 46.97 -12.65
N LYS A 745 -21.62 46.33 -12.10
CA LYS A 745 -21.50 45.37 -11.00
C LYS A 745 -20.84 44.05 -11.43
N LEU A 746 -21.22 43.53 -12.60
CA LEU A 746 -20.65 42.29 -13.12
C LEU A 746 -19.15 42.44 -13.44
N VAL A 747 -18.74 43.50 -14.15
CA VAL A 747 -17.32 43.73 -14.44
C VAL A 747 -16.50 44.03 -13.19
N ALA A 748 -17.08 44.72 -12.19
CA ALA A 748 -16.37 45.00 -10.95
C ALA A 748 -16.04 43.70 -10.18
N ALA A 749 -16.91 42.69 -10.26
CA ALA A 749 -16.67 41.36 -9.72
C ALA A 749 -15.70 40.52 -10.57
N GLU A 750 -15.70 40.71 -11.90
CA GLU A 750 -14.78 40.06 -12.85
C GLU A 750 -13.33 40.55 -12.71
N VAL A 751 -13.14 41.85 -12.45
CA VAL A 751 -11.84 42.52 -12.31
C VAL A 751 -11.29 42.47 -10.87
N HIS A 752 -12.04 41.87 -9.94
CA HIS A 752 -11.60 41.73 -8.56
C HIS A 752 -10.44 40.73 -8.43
N SER A 753 -9.47 41.05 -7.57
CA SER A 753 -8.30 40.23 -7.25
C SER A 753 -7.83 40.48 -5.82
N GLU A 754 -6.97 39.63 -5.27
CA GLU A 754 -6.38 39.83 -3.93
C GLU A 754 -5.62 41.17 -3.76
N ALA A 755 -5.22 41.80 -4.86
CA ALA A 755 -4.55 43.09 -4.85
C ALA A 755 -5.51 44.30 -4.70
N ASN A 756 -6.82 44.12 -4.91
CA ASN A 756 -7.81 45.20 -4.94
C ASN A 756 -9.00 44.95 -3.99
N SER A 757 -9.74 46.00 -3.63
CA SER A 757 -10.94 45.92 -2.80
C SER A 757 -12.02 45.11 -3.51
N LYS A 758 -12.73 44.25 -2.77
CA LYS A 758 -13.98 43.67 -3.26
C LYS A 758 -15.09 44.70 -3.19
N VAL A 759 -15.66 45.09 -4.33
CA VAL A 759 -16.62 46.20 -4.43
C VAL A 759 -17.94 45.82 -5.11
N GLY A 760 -18.95 46.70 -5.05
CA GLY A 760 -20.27 46.50 -5.64
C GLY A 760 -20.42 47.08 -7.06
N THR A 761 -19.69 48.14 -7.41
CA THR A 761 -19.65 48.78 -8.73
C THR A 761 -18.25 49.30 -9.08
N VAL A 762 -18.01 49.65 -10.34
CA VAL A 762 -16.73 50.27 -10.78
C VAL A 762 -16.47 51.63 -10.10
N ALA A 763 -17.50 52.34 -9.66
CA ALA A 763 -17.36 53.63 -8.97
C ALA A 763 -16.76 53.47 -7.57
N ASP A 764 -17.15 52.42 -6.86
CA ASP A 764 -16.71 52.11 -5.51
C ASP A 764 -15.18 51.91 -5.42
N TYR A 765 -14.53 51.43 -6.49
CA TYR A 765 -13.07 51.33 -6.59
C TYR A 765 -12.39 52.69 -6.38
N LEU A 766 -12.99 53.79 -6.85
CA LEU A 766 -12.48 55.13 -6.63
C LEU A 766 -12.62 55.55 -5.15
N THR A 767 -13.79 55.33 -4.55
CA THR A 767 -14.02 55.61 -3.12
C THR A 767 -13.02 54.86 -2.25
N GLN A 768 -12.87 53.56 -2.47
CA GLN A 768 -11.91 52.73 -1.75
C GLN A 768 -10.47 53.21 -1.91
N ALA A 769 -10.05 53.56 -3.13
CA ALA A 769 -8.72 54.14 -3.34
C ALA A 769 -8.52 55.47 -2.59
N GLN A 770 -9.56 56.29 -2.44
CA GLN A 770 -9.50 57.52 -1.64
C GLN A 770 -9.39 57.21 -0.13
N ASP A 771 -10.23 56.29 0.38
CA ASP A 771 -10.19 55.82 1.78
C ASP A 771 -8.79 55.30 2.17
N GLN A 772 -8.14 54.59 1.25
CA GLN A 772 -6.80 54.00 1.43
C GLN A 772 -5.68 55.04 1.32
N LEU A 773 -5.83 56.07 0.48
CA LEU A 773 -4.89 57.21 0.44
C LEU A 773 -4.98 58.06 1.71
N GLU A 774 -6.18 58.27 2.25
CA GLU A 774 -6.38 58.94 3.54
C GLU A 774 -5.81 58.09 4.70
N THR A 775 -6.08 56.78 4.72
CA THR A 775 -5.52 55.84 5.70
C THR A 775 -3.99 55.81 5.63
N SER A 776 -3.39 55.74 4.43
CA SER A 776 -1.94 55.86 4.22
C SER A 776 -1.38 57.19 4.75
N GLY A 777 -2.10 58.30 4.54
CA GLY A 777 -1.73 59.61 5.07
C GLY A 777 -1.76 59.67 6.60
N SER A 778 -2.81 59.10 7.21
CA SER A 778 -2.93 58.97 8.66
C SER A 778 -1.81 58.11 9.24
N LEU A 779 -1.54 56.94 8.66
CA LEU A 779 -0.44 56.05 9.08
C LEU A 779 0.94 56.73 8.95
N ASN A 780 1.19 57.50 7.89
CA ASN A 780 2.45 58.24 7.74
C ASN A 780 2.61 59.36 8.79
N GLY A 781 1.52 60.02 9.17
CA GLY A 781 1.50 61.02 10.25
C GLY A 781 1.64 60.40 11.65
N GLN A 782 1.06 59.22 11.88
CA GLN A 782 1.27 58.44 13.11
C GLN A 782 2.72 57.93 13.20
N ALA A 783 3.30 57.47 12.08
CA ALA A 783 4.69 57.06 11.99
C ALA A 783 5.64 58.21 12.34
N GLN A 784 5.35 59.43 11.88
CA GLN A 784 6.08 60.63 12.30
C GLN A 784 5.94 60.88 13.80
N SER A 785 4.73 60.88 14.35
CA SER A 785 4.51 61.12 15.78
C SER A 785 5.20 60.08 16.68
N ASN A 786 5.27 58.82 16.24
CA ASN A 786 6.01 57.77 16.94
C ASN A 786 7.53 57.89 16.75
N TYR A 787 8.03 58.28 15.57
CA TYR A 787 9.45 58.59 15.36
C TYR A 787 9.92 59.76 16.24
N GLU A 788 9.13 60.83 16.34
CA GLU A 788 9.38 61.99 17.21
C GLU A 788 9.38 61.63 18.72
N ARG A 789 8.76 60.50 19.08
CA ARG A 789 8.76 59.89 20.42
C ARG A 789 9.82 58.80 20.63
N ALA A 790 10.69 58.57 19.64
CA ALA A 790 11.67 57.46 19.61
C ALA A 790 11.06 56.04 19.61
N TYR A 791 9.80 55.89 19.20
CA TYR A 791 9.14 54.60 18.95
C TYR A 791 9.36 54.17 17.49
N LEU A 792 10.60 53.78 17.22
CA LEU A 792 11.15 53.59 15.87
C LEU A 792 10.63 52.33 15.18
N LEU A 793 10.40 51.23 15.91
CA LEU A 793 9.86 49.98 15.35
C LEU A 793 8.36 50.15 15.02
N THR A 794 7.60 50.78 15.91
CA THR A 794 6.20 51.16 15.66
C THR A 794 6.09 52.12 14.47
N SER A 795 7.00 53.09 14.36
CA SER A 795 7.07 53.97 13.18
C SER A 795 7.34 53.20 11.89
N ARG A 796 8.35 52.31 11.87
CA ARG A 796 8.66 51.42 10.74
C ARG A 796 7.46 50.58 10.31
N ASP A 797 6.73 50.03 11.27
CA ASP A 797 5.56 49.18 11.00
C ASP A 797 4.42 50.02 10.39
N GLN A 798 4.15 51.21 10.90
CA GLN A 798 3.17 52.14 10.32
C GLN A 798 3.56 52.62 8.89
N LEU A 799 4.85 52.77 8.59
CA LEU A 799 5.33 53.02 7.21
C LEU A 799 5.22 51.79 6.29
N THR A 800 5.14 50.60 6.87
CA THR A 800 4.92 49.32 6.16
C THR A 800 3.43 49.14 5.86
N ASP A 801 2.56 49.38 6.84
CA ASP A 801 1.10 49.41 6.66
C ASP A 801 0.69 50.48 5.63
N SER A 802 1.35 51.65 5.67
CA SER A 802 1.14 52.69 4.66
C SER A 802 1.50 52.22 3.24
N ASP A 803 2.55 51.42 3.05
CA ASP A 803 2.86 50.80 1.75
C ASP A 803 1.75 49.84 1.28
N ALA A 804 1.19 49.04 2.20
CA ALA A 804 0.09 48.13 1.89
C ALA A 804 -1.14 48.91 1.40
N GLN A 805 -1.52 49.98 2.10
CA GLN A 805 -2.60 50.87 1.65
C GLN A 805 -2.30 51.51 0.29
N LEU A 806 -1.06 51.96 0.05
CA LEU A 806 -0.65 52.52 -1.25
C LEU A 806 -0.58 51.50 -2.40
N LYS A 807 -0.42 50.20 -2.10
CA LYS A 807 -0.55 49.13 -3.11
C LYS A 807 -2.01 48.91 -3.48
N ILE A 808 -2.88 48.76 -2.48
CA ILE A 808 -4.33 48.52 -2.67
C ILE A 808 -4.98 49.73 -3.38
N ALA A 809 -4.68 50.96 -2.95
CA ALA A 809 -5.19 52.17 -3.57
C ALA A 809 -4.83 52.26 -5.07
N LYS A 810 -3.58 51.92 -5.42
CA LYS A 810 -3.15 51.89 -6.83
C LYS A 810 -3.88 50.81 -7.62
N ALA A 811 -3.98 49.59 -7.09
CA ALA A 811 -4.65 48.48 -7.76
C ALA A 811 -6.16 48.72 -7.95
N ASN A 812 -6.82 49.37 -6.99
CA ASN A 812 -8.20 49.84 -7.10
C ASN A 812 -8.38 50.84 -8.24
N LEU A 813 -7.48 51.82 -8.39
CA LEU A 813 -7.55 52.74 -9.52
C LEU A 813 -7.27 52.05 -10.86
N GLU A 814 -6.30 51.13 -10.93
CA GLU A 814 -6.00 50.36 -12.14
C GLU A 814 -7.19 49.45 -12.55
N ALA A 815 -7.93 48.91 -11.58
CA ALA A 815 -9.17 48.16 -11.81
C ALA A 815 -10.28 48.98 -12.50
N ILE A 816 -10.33 50.30 -12.35
CA ILE A 816 -11.27 51.17 -13.11
C ILE A 816 -10.96 51.09 -14.60
N THR A 817 -9.69 51.28 -14.99
CA THR A 817 -9.27 51.20 -16.40
C THR A 817 -9.38 49.79 -16.99
N THR A 818 -9.15 48.76 -16.18
CA THR A 818 -9.37 47.36 -16.60
C THR A 818 -10.87 47.07 -16.77
N SER A 819 -11.73 47.61 -15.91
CA SER A 819 -13.19 47.49 -16.05
C SER A 819 -13.72 48.18 -17.31
N GLU A 820 -13.18 49.36 -17.67
CA GLU A 820 -13.50 50.00 -18.95
C GLU A 820 -13.08 49.13 -20.14
N ALA A 821 -11.87 48.57 -20.12
CA ALA A 821 -11.38 47.71 -21.18
C ALA A 821 -12.21 46.43 -21.34
N ALA A 822 -12.56 45.76 -20.23
CA ALA A 822 -13.39 44.56 -20.23
C ALA A 822 -14.83 44.83 -20.72
N LEU A 823 -15.47 45.92 -20.27
CA LEU A 823 -16.79 46.33 -20.77
C LEU A 823 -16.77 46.63 -22.27
N ASN A 824 -15.77 47.37 -22.75
CA ASN A 824 -15.59 47.67 -24.17
C ASN A 824 -15.36 46.40 -25.00
N GLN A 825 -14.55 45.46 -24.52
CA GLN A 825 -14.34 44.17 -25.18
C GLN A 825 -15.63 43.35 -25.22
N HIS A 826 -16.35 43.23 -24.10
CA HIS A 826 -17.60 42.47 -24.06
C HIS A 826 -18.72 43.09 -24.90
N GLN A 827 -18.74 44.41 -25.07
CA GLN A 827 -19.62 45.06 -26.05
C GLN A 827 -19.19 44.69 -27.48
N ALA A 828 -17.91 44.82 -27.84
CA ALA A 828 -17.42 44.45 -29.17
C ALA A 828 -17.67 42.96 -29.51
N ASP A 829 -17.51 42.06 -28.53
CA ASP A 829 -17.86 40.65 -28.64
C ASP A 829 -19.35 40.47 -28.99
N ALA A 830 -20.24 41.15 -28.27
CA ALA A 830 -21.70 41.03 -28.45
C ALA A 830 -22.16 41.62 -29.79
N GLU A 831 -21.56 42.73 -30.23
CA GLU A 831 -21.82 43.33 -31.54
C GLU A 831 -21.34 42.43 -32.70
N SER A 832 -20.18 41.79 -32.54
CA SER A 832 -19.63 40.83 -33.49
C SER A 832 -20.48 39.55 -33.56
N GLU A 833 -20.83 38.99 -32.40
CA GLU A 833 -21.63 37.77 -32.29
C GLU A 833 -23.06 37.99 -32.80
N LEU A 834 -23.68 39.15 -32.57
CA LEU A 834 -24.96 39.50 -33.19
C LEU A 834 -24.89 39.42 -34.73
N LYS A 835 -23.83 39.96 -35.33
CA LYS A 835 -23.63 39.93 -36.79
C LYS A 835 -23.38 38.51 -37.31
N ALA A 836 -22.59 37.71 -36.58
CA ALA A 836 -22.33 36.31 -36.92
C ALA A 836 -23.58 35.41 -36.73
N LEU A 837 -24.43 35.74 -35.76
CA LEU A 837 -25.65 35.01 -35.43
C LEU A 837 -26.79 35.34 -36.40
N ASP A 838 -26.97 36.61 -36.77
CA ASP A 838 -27.90 37.01 -37.85
C ASP A 838 -27.54 36.28 -39.16
N GLY A 839 -26.26 36.26 -39.54
CA GLY A 839 -25.77 35.49 -40.70
C GLY A 839 -26.04 33.98 -40.60
N ARG A 840 -25.85 33.37 -39.42
CA ARG A 840 -26.22 31.96 -39.17
C ARG A 840 -27.72 31.72 -39.28
N VAL A 841 -28.56 32.58 -38.68
CA VAL A 841 -30.04 32.47 -38.75
C VAL A 841 -30.54 32.65 -40.18
N GLN A 842 -29.95 33.54 -40.97
CA GLN A 842 -30.23 33.67 -42.41
C GLN A 842 -29.80 32.42 -43.20
N SER A 843 -28.69 31.78 -42.84
CA SER A 843 -28.25 30.51 -43.44
C SER A 843 -29.11 29.30 -43.03
N THR A 844 -29.70 29.31 -41.83
CA THR A 844 -30.73 28.33 -41.44
C THR A 844 -32.06 28.62 -42.16
N GLN A 845 -32.43 29.89 -42.34
CA GLN A 845 -33.63 30.29 -43.09
C GLN A 845 -33.57 29.84 -44.56
N SER A 846 -32.43 29.97 -45.24
CA SER A 846 -32.33 29.58 -46.66
C SER A 846 -32.53 28.08 -46.90
N LYS A 847 -32.39 27.23 -45.87
CA LYS A 847 -32.75 25.80 -45.92
C LYS A 847 -34.26 25.56 -45.88
N THR A 848 -35.04 26.46 -45.27
CA THR A 848 -36.49 26.27 -45.08
C THR A 848 -37.32 26.29 -46.37
N SER A 849 -36.74 26.74 -47.49
CA SER A 849 -37.35 26.68 -48.82
C SER A 849 -37.26 25.30 -49.47
N ALA A 850 -36.48 24.37 -48.91
CA ALA A 850 -36.44 23.00 -49.41
C ALA A 850 -37.76 22.26 -49.16
N GLU A 851 -38.19 21.48 -50.14
CA GLU A 851 -39.50 20.81 -50.20
C GLU A 851 -39.75 19.86 -49.01
N TYR A 852 -38.69 19.29 -48.43
CA TYR A 852 -38.76 18.38 -47.29
C TYR A 852 -39.07 19.08 -45.95
N VAL A 853 -38.89 20.39 -45.81
CA VAL A 853 -38.96 21.06 -44.49
C VAL A 853 -40.41 21.29 -44.07
N ARG A 854 -40.77 20.85 -42.86
CA ARG A 854 -42.14 20.90 -42.31
C ARG A 854 -42.42 22.21 -41.55
N SER A 855 -43.68 22.39 -41.18
CA SER A 855 -44.19 23.61 -40.53
C SER A 855 -43.52 23.91 -39.18
N HIS A 856 -43.17 22.89 -38.38
CA HIS A 856 -42.52 23.07 -37.08
C HIS A 856 -41.11 23.69 -37.22
N ALA A 857 -40.27 23.14 -38.09
CA ALA A 857 -38.95 23.68 -38.41
C ALA A 857 -39.04 25.13 -38.94
N LYS A 858 -39.98 25.41 -39.84
CA LYS A 858 -40.28 26.77 -40.35
C LYS A 858 -40.67 27.74 -39.22
N SER A 859 -41.47 27.29 -38.25
CA SER A 859 -41.84 28.10 -37.08
C SER A 859 -40.65 28.41 -36.16
N LEU A 860 -39.75 27.44 -35.93
CA LEU A 860 -38.55 27.65 -35.10
C LEU A 860 -37.61 28.69 -35.71
N VAL A 861 -37.42 28.70 -37.04
CA VAL A 861 -36.60 29.75 -37.69
C VAL A 861 -37.29 31.12 -37.62
N GLN A 862 -38.62 31.19 -37.81
CA GLN A 862 -39.36 32.45 -37.63
C GLN A 862 -39.25 33.01 -36.20
N GLN A 863 -39.27 32.13 -35.19
CA GLN A 863 -39.01 32.51 -33.80
C GLN A 863 -37.57 33.01 -33.61
N ALA A 864 -36.57 32.29 -34.14
CA ALA A 864 -35.17 32.74 -34.10
C ALA A 864 -34.97 34.11 -34.77
N GLN A 865 -35.61 34.37 -35.91
CA GLN A 865 -35.58 35.68 -36.59
C GLN A 865 -36.25 36.79 -35.76
N ALA A 866 -37.41 36.51 -35.16
CA ALA A 866 -38.10 37.46 -34.29
C ALA A 866 -37.26 37.80 -33.04
N GLU A 867 -36.55 36.82 -32.49
CA GLU A 867 -35.60 37.06 -31.39
C GLU A 867 -34.32 37.78 -31.86
N VAL A 868 -33.74 37.51 -33.05
CA VAL A 868 -32.63 38.34 -33.61
C VAL A 868 -33.02 39.82 -33.62
N ALA A 869 -34.24 40.15 -34.07
CA ALA A 869 -34.73 41.52 -34.12
C ALA A 869 -34.87 42.17 -32.73
N LYS A 870 -35.29 41.40 -31.71
CA LYS A 870 -35.33 41.86 -30.30
C LYS A 870 -33.93 42.00 -29.72
N VAL A 871 -33.09 40.99 -29.84
CA VAL A 871 -31.71 40.99 -29.29
C VAL A 871 -30.88 42.12 -29.89
N LYS A 872 -31.10 42.46 -31.17
CA LYS A 872 -30.49 43.64 -31.81
C LYS A 872 -30.78 44.95 -31.05
N SER A 873 -31.95 45.13 -30.44
CA SER A 873 -32.22 46.33 -29.63
C SER A 873 -31.53 46.30 -28.26
N VAL A 874 -31.25 45.10 -27.73
CA VAL A 874 -30.49 44.91 -26.48
C VAL A 874 -29.00 45.17 -26.69
N VAL A 875 -28.39 44.59 -27.72
CA VAL A 875 -26.95 44.76 -28.03
C VAL A 875 -26.62 46.22 -28.39
N MET A 876 -27.53 46.90 -29.11
CA MET A 876 -27.37 48.30 -29.52
C MET A 876 -27.82 49.32 -28.46
N ALA A 877 -28.23 48.88 -27.27
CA ALA A 877 -28.74 49.76 -26.22
C ALA A 877 -27.65 50.72 -25.68
N LYS A 878 -28.07 51.93 -25.29
CA LYS A 878 -27.22 52.90 -24.56
C LYS A 878 -28.01 53.54 -23.40
N PRO A 879 -27.52 53.48 -22.15
CA PRO A 879 -26.33 52.76 -21.69
C PRO A 879 -26.43 51.24 -21.95
N ALA A 880 -25.30 50.60 -22.24
CA ALA A 880 -25.25 49.20 -22.67
C ALA A 880 -25.17 48.23 -21.49
N ASP A 881 -25.65 46.99 -21.70
CA ASP A 881 -25.31 45.86 -20.83
C ASP A 881 -24.82 44.69 -21.71
N PRO A 882 -23.48 44.56 -21.90
CA PRO A 882 -22.94 43.52 -22.76
C PRO A 882 -23.11 42.10 -22.19
N TYR A 883 -23.30 41.95 -20.88
CA TYR A 883 -23.57 40.64 -20.26
C TYR A 883 -25.01 40.18 -20.55
N ALA A 884 -25.98 41.09 -20.39
CA ALA A 884 -27.37 40.84 -20.80
C ALA A 884 -27.48 40.62 -22.32
N ALA A 885 -26.71 41.35 -23.12
CA ALA A 885 -26.63 41.16 -24.57
C ALA A 885 -26.10 39.76 -24.94
N LYS A 886 -24.99 39.31 -24.33
CA LYS A 886 -24.45 37.95 -24.52
C LYS A 886 -25.44 36.86 -24.09
N ALA A 887 -26.13 37.05 -22.96
CA ALA A 887 -27.18 36.11 -22.51
C ALA A 887 -28.35 36.02 -23.49
N ALA A 888 -28.78 37.16 -24.06
CA ALA A 888 -29.89 37.21 -25.03
C ALA A 888 -29.49 36.58 -26.39
N LEU A 889 -28.25 36.78 -26.85
CA LEU A 889 -27.70 36.11 -28.04
C LEU A 889 -27.70 34.58 -27.90
N ALA A 890 -27.40 34.05 -26.71
CA ALA A 890 -27.43 32.60 -26.46
C ALA A 890 -28.84 31.98 -26.63
N VAL A 891 -29.91 32.73 -26.34
CA VAL A 891 -31.30 32.29 -26.57
C VAL A 891 -31.59 32.14 -28.07
N VAL A 892 -31.14 33.10 -28.88
CA VAL A 892 -31.28 33.05 -30.35
C VAL A 892 -30.53 31.87 -30.95
N GLU A 893 -29.28 31.62 -30.52
CA GLU A 893 -28.50 30.48 -31.01
C GLU A 893 -29.13 29.14 -30.61
N ASN A 894 -29.74 29.06 -29.42
CA ASN A 894 -30.48 27.87 -28.99
C ASN A 894 -31.69 27.59 -29.91
N LEU A 895 -32.52 28.60 -30.20
CA LEU A 895 -33.64 28.48 -31.15
C LEU A 895 -33.16 28.08 -32.55
N ARG A 896 -32.03 28.64 -33.02
CA ARG A 896 -31.44 28.27 -34.32
C ARG A 896 -30.95 26.82 -34.34
N MET A 897 -30.32 26.34 -33.27
CA MET A 897 -29.89 24.93 -33.17
C MET A 897 -31.07 23.96 -33.13
N GLN A 898 -32.17 24.29 -32.44
CA GLN A 898 -33.42 23.52 -32.49
C GLN A 898 -33.96 23.46 -33.93
N ALA A 899 -33.95 24.59 -34.65
CA ALA A 899 -34.40 24.64 -36.04
C ALA A 899 -33.53 23.80 -36.99
N GLU A 900 -32.20 23.85 -36.88
CA GLU A 900 -31.30 22.99 -37.65
C GLU A 900 -31.53 21.50 -37.37
N SER A 901 -31.79 21.14 -36.11
CA SER A 901 -32.11 19.77 -35.71
C SER A 901 -33.43 19.30 -36.33
N ALA A 902 -34.47 20.14 -36.31
CA ALA A 902 -35.75 19.87 -36.96
C ALA A 902 -35.62 19.73 -38.49
N ILE A 903 -34.90 20.63 -39.16
CA ILE A 903 -34.61 20.55 -40.61
C ILE A 903 -33.85 19.26 -40.95
N SER A 904 -32.92 18.83 -40.10
CA SER A 904 -32.16 17.59 -40.29
C SER A 904 -33.02 16.33 -40.11
N SER A 905 -33.95 16.35 -39.15
CA SER A 905 -34.92 15.26 -38.93
C SER A 905 -35.93 15.18 -40.07
N ASP A 906 -36.44 16.32 -40.55
CA ASP A 906 -37.32 16.41 -41.73
C ASP A 906 -36.65 15.84 -42.98
N TYR A 907 -35.36 16.16 -43.21
CA TYR A 907 -34.57 15.59 -44.31
C TYR A 907 -34.41 14.07 -44.20
N GLN A 908 -34.13 13.55 -43.00
CA GLN A 908 -34.01 12.11 -42.76
C GLN A 908 -35.31 11.37 -43.06
N ALA A 909 -36.44 11.87 -42.55
CA ALA A 909 -37.76 11.27 -42.77
C ALA A 909 -38.15 11.31 -44.27
N PHE A 910 -37.96 12.45 -44.95
CA PHE A 910 -38.17 12.57 -46.40
C PHE A 910 -37.29 11.60 -47.20
N SER A 911 -36.02 11.44 -46.82
CA SER A 911 -35.09 10.53 -47.48
C SER A 911 -35.46 9.06 -47.29
N GLU A 912 -35.89 8.67 -46.09
CA GLU A 912 -36.41 7.32 -45.81
C GLU A 912 -37.70 7.05 -46.62
N ALA A 913 -38.65 7.99 -46.63
CA ALA A 913 -39.88 7.89 -47.40
C ALA A 913 -39.63 7.76 -48.91
N ASN A 914 -38.78 8.62 -49.47
CA ASN A 914 -38.41 8.56 -50.89
C ASN A 914 -37.72 7.25 -51.26
N SER A 915 -36.86 6.74 -50.37
CA SER A 915 -36.18 5.45 -50.55
C SER A 915 -37.19 4.29 -50.50
N ALA A 916 -38.09 4.27 -49.52
CA ALA A 916 -39.13 3.25 -49.40
C ALA A 916 -40.10 3.24 -50.59
N ILE A 917 -40.53 4.42 -51.06
CA ILE A 917 -41.36 4.57 -52.27
C ILE A 917 -40.63 4.04 -53.52
N SER A 918 -39.31 4.27 -53.60
CA SER A 918 -38.48 3.79 -54.71
C SER A 918 -38.33 2.25 -54.68
N SER A 919 -38.03 1.68 -53.51
CA SER A 919 -37.98 0.22 -53.31
C SER A 919 -39.32 -0.43 -53.65
N ALA A 920 -40.42 0.04 -53.07
CA ALA A 920 -41.75 -0.52 -53.33
C ALA A 920 -42.17 -0.43 -54.81
N SER A 921 -41.78 0.64 -55.52
CA SER A 921 -42.00 0.75 -56.96
C SER A 921 -41.15 -0.24 -57.77
N SER A 922 -39.98 -0.63 -57.27
CA SER A 922 -39.16 -1.71 -57.84
C SER A 922 -39.74 -3.08 -57.54
N ASP A 923 -40.16 -3.34 -56.30
CA ASP A 923 -40.73 -4.62 -55.86
C ASP A 923 -42.02 -4.95 -56.63
N ILE A 924 -42.89 -3.95 -56.84
CA ILE A 924 -44.08 -4.06 -57.69
C ILE A 924 -43.70 -4.42 -59.14
N SER A 925 -42.66 -3.79 -59.68
CA SER A 925 -42.17 -4.07 -61.04
C SER A 925 -41.59 -5.48 -61.16
N SER A 926 -40.89 -5.98 -60.13
CA SER A 926 -40.41 -7.37 -60.03
C SER A 926 -41.57 -8.36 -59.95
N ALA A 927 -42.55 -8.12 -59.09
CA ALA A 927 -43.73 -8.97 -58.94
C ALA A 927 -44.57 -9.03 -60.23
N GLU A 928 -44.77 -7.91 -60.91
CA GLU A 928 -45.43 -7.85 -62.23
C GLU A 928 -44.65 -8.61 -63.30
N SER A 929 -43.32 -8.49 -63.31
CA SER A 929 -42.45 -9.24 -64.21
C SER A 929 -42.50 -10.74 -63.94
N ARG A 930 -42.56 -11.15 -62.67
CA ARG A 930 -42.69 -12.54 -62.24
C ARG A 930 -44.04 -13.13 -62.63
N ILE A 931 -45.14 -12.44 -62.35
CA ILE A 931 -46.49 -12.85 -62.77
C ILE A 931 -46.55 -12.98 -64.29
N SER A 932 -45.99 -12.02 -65.03
CA SER A 932 -45.93 -12.07 -66.49
C SER A 932 -45.14 -13.28 -66.98
N SER A 933 -43.95 -13.52 -66.41
CA SER A 933 -43.09 -14.68 -66.71
C SER A 933 -43.86 -15.99 -66.49
N VAL A 934 -44.45 -16.20 -65.32
CA VAL A 934 -45.24 -17.40 -64.99
C VAL A 934 -46.47 -17.53 -65.91
N SER A 935 -47.17 -16.44 -66.23
CA SER A 935 -48.34 -16.47 -67.13
C SER A 935 -48.00 -16.85 -68.58
N SER A 936 -46.75 -16.63 -68.99
CA SER A 936 -46.22 -16.99 -70.31
C SER A 936 -45.51 -18.34 -70.33
N GLN A 937 -45.40 -19.00 -69.18
CA GLN A 937 -44.55 -20.16 -69.00
C GLN A 937 -45.21 -21.42 -69.58
N SER A 938 -44.42 -22.14 -70.35
CA SER A 938 -44.79 -23.43 -70.91
C SER A 938 -43.61 -24.38 -70.84
N TRP A 939 -43.91 -25.65 -70.65
CA TRP A 939 -42.93 -26.73 -70.58
C TRP A 939 -43.27 -27.77 -71.63
N SER A 940 -42.25 -28.40 -72.22
CA SER A 940 -42.41 -29.45 -73.21
C SER A 940 -41.29 -30.47 -73.08
N THR A 941 -41.66 -31.75 -72.90
CA THR A 941 -40.75 -32.89 -72.82
C THR A 941 -41.16 -33.85 -73.92
N TYR A 942 -40.21 -34.22 -74.77
CA TYR A 942 -40.39 -35.31 -75.72
C TYR A 942 -40.17 -36.64 -74.99
N VAL A 943 -41.24 -37.39 -74.78
CA VAL A 943 -41.19 -38.75 -74.25
C VAL A 943 -41.08 -39.69 -75.45
N SER A 944 -39.98 -40.43 -75.53
CA SER A 944 -39.75 -41.42 -76.60
C SER A 944 -40.95 -42.39 -76.69
N ASP A 945 -41.33 -42.76 -77.92
CA ASP A 945 -42.50 -43.59 -78.23
C ASP A 945 -43.90 -43.08 -77.82
N TYR A 946 -44.02 -41.95 -77.12
CA TYR A 946 -45.29 -41.26 -76.84
C TYR A 946 -45.45 -39.95 -77.62
N GLY A 947 -44.36 -39.17 -77.76
CA GLY A 947 -44.34 -37.85 -78.39
C GLY A 947 -44.12 -36.70 -77.39
N SER A 948 -44.37 -35.47 -77.82
CA SER A 948 -44.23 -34.28 -76.97
C SER A 948 -45.40 -34.13 -76.00
N VAL A 949 -45.12 -34.25 -74.70
CA VAL A 949 -46.01 -33.72 -73.65
C VAL A 949 -45.71 -32.24 -73.51
N SER A 950 -46.69 -31.38 -73.77
CA SER A 950 -46.59 -29.94 -73.53
C SER A 950 -47.70 -29.44 -72.62
N TYR A 951 -47.37 -28.43 -71.81
CA TYR A 951 -48.31 -27.75 -70.92
C TYR A 951 -47.95 -26.28 -70.80
N SER A 952 -48.96 -25.42 -70.67
CA SER A 952 -48.81 -23.98 -70.44
C SER A 952 -49.61 -23.59 -69.21
N VAL A 953 -49.04 -22.72 -68.37
CA VAL A 953 -49.67 -22.27 -67.12
C VAL A 953 -51.04 -21.64 -67.36
N ASN A 954 -52.04 -22.04 -66.57
CA ASN A 954 -53.36 -21.43 -66.57
C ASN A 954 -53.32 -20.06 -65.86
N SER A 955 -53.23 -19.00 -66.65
CA SER A 955 -53.18 -17.61 -66.16
C SER A 955 -54.38 -17.19 -65.29
N GLY A 956 -55.51 -17.90 -65.33
CA GLY A 956 -56.64 -17.67 -64.42
C GLY A 956 -56.31 -17.91 -62.94
N LEU A 957 -55.35 -18.79 -62.66
CA LEU A 957 -54.88 -19.09 -61.30
C LEU A 957 -54.04 -17.95 -60.69
N LEU A 958 -53.48 -17.06 -61.52
CA LEU A 958 -52.71 -15.89 -61.08
C LEU A 958 -53.59 -14.72 -60.58
N SER A 959 -54.92 -14.88 -60.58
CA SER A 959 -55.89 -13.87 -60.12
C SER A 959 -55.61 -13.34 -58.70
N GLY A 960 -55.15 -14.19 -57.78
CA GLY A 960 -54.70 -13.76 -56.44
C GLY A 960 -53.48 -12.84 -56.51
N ALA A 961 -52.47 -13.19 -57.31
CA ALA A 961 -51.25 -12.40 -57.47
C ALA A 961 -51.54 -11.03 -58.14
N TYR A 962 -52.42 -10.99 -59.14
CA TYR A 962 -52.89 -9.72 -59.72
C TYR A 962 -53.64 -8.85 -58.70
N SER A 963 -54.45 -9.44 -57.82
CA SER A 963 -55.10 -8.70 -56.72
C SER A 963 -54.09 -8.13 -55.74
N SER A 964 -53.06 -8.90 -55.37
CA SER A 964 -51.98 -8.46 -54.49
C SER A 964 -51.17 -7.31 -55.11
N VAL A 965 -50.84 -7.38 -56.42
CA VAL A 965 -50.24 -6.23 -57.16
C VAL A 965 -51.17 -5.02 -57.17
N SER A 966 -52.49 -5.21 -57.35
CA SER A 966 -53.44 -4.08 -57.33
C SER A 966 -53.47 -3.38 -55.96
N SER A 967 -53.40 -4.14 -54.85
CA SER A 967 -53.25 -3.58 -53.51
C SER A 967 -51.91 -2.85 -53.35
N ALA A 968 -50.81 -3.45 -53.81
CA ALA A 968 -49.47 -2.84 -53.77
C ALA A 968 -49.42 -1.49 -54.51
N ARG A 969 -50.00 -1.43 -55.71
CA ARG A 969 -50.14 -0.19 -56.50
C ARG A 969 -50.98 0.86 -55.78
N SER A 970 -52.05 0.46 -55.09
CA SER A 970 -52.87 1.37 -54.29
C SER A 970 -52.07 1.98 -53.15
N GLU A 971 -51.36 1.18 -52.36
CA GLU A 971 -50.55 1.69 -51.24
C GLU A 971 -49.35 2.52 -51.71
N LEU A 972 -48.74 2.20 -52.85
CA LEU A 972 -47.72 3.06 -53.47
C LEU A 972 -48.29 4.43 -53.90
N SER A 973 -49.56 4.47 -54.32
CA SER A 973 -50.27 5.72 -54.63
C SER A 973 -50.59 6.52 -53.37
N ASN A 974 -51.01 5.85 -52.29
CA ASN A 974 -51.24 6.47 -50.98
C ASN A 974 -49.94 7.09 -50.43
N ALA A 975 -48.85 6.32 -50.45
CA ALA A 975 -47.53 6.75 -50.02
C ALA A 975 -47.03 7.98 -50.78
N ARG A 976 -47.20 8.01 -52.11
CA ARG A 976 -46.88 9.19 -52.94
C ARG A 976 -47.77 10.39 -52.61
N SER A 977 -49.04 10.19 -52.27
CA SER A 977 -49.92 11.26 -51.80
C SER A 977 -49.47 11.83 -50.46
N ARG A 978 -49.08 10.99 -49.50
CA ARG A 978 -48.56 11.42 -48.19
C ARG A 978 -47.23 12.13 -48.26
N MET A 979 -46.35 11.67 -49.15
CA MET A 979 -45.09 12.34 -49.48
C MET A 979 -45.35 13.79 -49.92
N GLY A 980 -46.34 14.00 -50.79
CA GLY A 980 -46.79 15.33 -51.23
C GLY A 980 -47.46 16.17 -50.13
N SER A 981 -48.02 15.56 -49.08
CA SER A 981 -48.56 16.27 -47.91
C SER A 981 -47.56 16.42 -46.74
N GLN A 982 -46.28 16.12 -46.96
CA GLN A 982 -45.21 16.10 -45.95
C GLN A 982 -45.41 15.13 -44.76
N ASP A 983 -46.22 14.08 -44.94
CA ASP A 983 -46.39 12.98 -43.98
C ASP A 983 -45.42 11.84 -44.34
N TYR A 984 -44.14 12.05 -44.05
CA TYR A 984 -43.06 11.15 -44.47
C TYR A 984 -43.08 9.82 -43.73
N GLU A 985 -43.43 9.84 -42.45
CA GLU A 985 -43.56 8.66 -41.60
C GLU A 985 -44.74 7.79 -42.08
N GLY A 986 -45.89 8.39 -42.41
CA GLY A 986 -47.01 7.69 -43.04
C GLY A 986 -46.67 7.19 -44.46
N ALA A 987 -46.00 8.01 -45.28
CA ALA A 987 -45.57 7.62 -46.62
C ALA A 987 -44.60 6.42 -46.60
N THR A 988 -43.68 6.39 -45.63
CA THR A 988 -42.77 5.27 -45.41
C THR A 988 -43.53 4.00 -45.01
N SER A 989 -44.55 4.13 -44.16
CA SER A 989 -45.40 3.01 -43.73
C SER A 989 -46.18 2.42 -44.90
N GLU A 990 -46.85 3.25 -45.71
CA GLU A 990 -47.64 2.79 -46.87
C GLU A 990 -46.75 2.23 -47.98
N ALA A 991 -45.54 2.79 -48.19
CA ALA A 991 -44.57 2.20 -49.12
C ALA A 991 -44.07 0.83 -48.64
N ARG A 992 -43.84 0.63 -47.34
CA ARG A 992 -43.52 -0.69 -46.76
C ARG A 992 -44.67 -1.69 -46.93
N SER A 993 -45.92 -1.25 -46.77
CA SER A 993 -47.11 -2.06 -47.08
C SER A 993 -47.19 -2.43 -48.57
N ALA A 994 -46.90 -1.49 -49.47
CA ALA A 994 -46.86 -1.72 -50.91
C ALA A 994 -45.82 -2.78 -51.31
N SER A 995 -44.60 -2.68 -50.77
CA SER A 995 -43.54 -3.69 -50.92
C SER A 995 -44.00 -5.07 -50.42
N SER A 996 -44.62 -5.15 -49.23
CA SER A 996 -45.14 -6.40 -48.66
C SER A 996 -46.23 -7.06 -49.53
N TYR A 997 -47.15 -6.27 -50.10
CA TYR A 997 -48.14 -6.78 -51.05
C TYR A 997 -47.50 -7.25 -52.37
N ALA A 998 -46.43 -6.61 -52.84
CA ALA A 998 -45.68 -7.05 -54.02
C ALA A 998 -44.96 -8.39 -53.80
N SER A 999 -44.24 -8.56 -52.68
CA SER A 999 -43.63 -9.85 -52.32
C SER A 999 -44.67 -10.95 -52.11
N SER A 1000 -45.86 -10.60 -51.60
CA SER A 1000 -46.99 -11.53 -51.49
C SER A 1000 -47.49 -11.98 -52.87
N ALA A 1001 -47.57 -11.06 -53.84
CA ALA A 1001 -47.93 -11.38 -55.21
C ALA A 1001 -46.88 -12.27 -55.92
N GLU A 1002 -45.59 -11.97 -55.73
CA GLU A 1002 -44.48 -12.76 -56.28
C GLU A 1002 -44.46 -14.19 -55.70
N SER A 1003 -44.75 -14.33 -54.41
CA SER A 1003 -44.90 -15.61 -53.72
C SER A 1003 -46.10 -16.41 -54.25
N GLN A 1004 -47.25 -15.74 -54.46
CA GLN A 1004 -48.44 -16.35 -55.05
C GLN A 1004 -48.18 -16.82 -56.49
N ALA A 1005 -47.51 -16.01 -57.32
CA ALA A 1005 -47.13 -16.40 -58.68
C ALA A 1005 -46.19 -17.61 -58.70
N SER A 1006 -45.19 -17.62 -57.80
CA SER A 1006 -44.24 -18.74 -57.66
C SER A 1006 -44.92 -20.02 -57.14
N SER A 1007 -45.95 -19.89 -56.29
CA SER A 1007 -46.77 -21.02 -55.85
C SER A 1007 -47.65 -21.58 -56.97
N VAL A 1008 -48.16 -20.73 -57.87
CA VAL A 1008 -48.89 -21.17 -59.07
C VAL A 1008 -47.94 -21.91 -60.01
N GLU A 1009 -46.76 -21.34 -60.33
CA GLU A 1009 -45.74 -22.03 -61.15
C GLU A 1009 -45.41 -23.42 -60.57
N SER A 1010 -45.16 -23.51 -59.27
CA SER A 1010 -44.79 -24.77 -58.60
C SER A 1010 -45.91 -25.82 -58.68
N SER A 1011 -47.17 -25.41 -58.56
CA SER A 1011 -48.35 -26.27 -58.70
C SER A 1011 -48.52 -26.76 -60.14
N GLU A 1012 -48.44 -25.83 -61.10
CA GLU A 1012 -48.64 -26.09 -62.52
C GLU A 1012 -47.50 -26.93 -63.11
N TYR A 1013 -46.26 -26.71 -62.66
CA TYR A 1013 -45.11 -27.55 -63.00
C TYR A 1013 -45.24 -28.96 -62.42
N SER A 1014 -45.79 -29.10 -61.20
CA SER A 1014 -46.08 -30.40 -60.61
C SER A 1014 -47.18 -31.15 -61.39
N HIS A 1015 -48.20 -30.44 -61.88
CA HIS A 1015 -49.20 -31.00 -62.77
C HIS A 1015 -48.59 -31.43 -64.11
N TYR A 1016 -47.75 -30.60 -64.72
CA TYR A 1016 -46.98 -30.95 -65.91
C TYR A 1016 -46.10 -32.20 -65.71
N GLN A 1017 -45.37 -32.30 -64.60
CA GLN A 1017 -44.59 -33.51 -64.26
C GLN A 1017 -45.47 -34.75 -64.06
N SER A 1018 -46.70 -34.58 -63.55
CA SER A 1018 -47.70 -35.66 -63.52
C SER A 1018 -48.17 -36.07 -64.93
N MET A 1019 -48.19 -35.16 -65.91
CA MET A 1019 -48.47 -35.49 -67.31
C MET A 1019 -47.29 -36.20 -67.98
N VAL A 1020 -46.06 -35.74 -67.74
CA VAL A 1020 -44.84 -36.36 -68.28
C VAL A 1020 -44.68 -37.79 -67.76
N SER A 1021 -44.75 -38.01 -66.45
CA SER A 1021 -44.68 -39.36 -65.86
C SER A 1021 -45.82 -40.29 -66.30
N SER A 1022 -47.03 -39.75 -66.54
CA SER A 1022 -48.13 -40.52 -67.14
C SER A 1022 -47.82 -40.93 -68.59
N ALA A 1023 -47.22 -40.05 -69.38
CA ALA A 1023 -46.79 -40.36 -70.73
C ALA A 1023 -45.61 -41.35 -70.77
N GLU A 1024 -44.64 -41.23 -69.85
CA GLU A 1024 -43.53 -42.17 -69.69
C GLU A 1024 -44.01 -43.58 -69.33
N ALA A 1025 -45.03 -43.70 -68.47
CA ALA A 1025 -45.67 -44.98 -68.17
C ALA A 1025 -46.35 -45.60 -69.41
N ILE A 1026 -47.02 -44.78 -70.23
CA ILE A 1026 -47.66 -45.24 -71.48
C ILE A 1026 -46.61 -45.61 -72.54
N ALA A 1027 -45.54 -44.81 -72.68
CA ALA A 1027 -44.39 -45.12 -73.52
C ALA A 1027 -43.72 -46.42 -73.11
N GLN A 1028 -43.49 -46.65 -71.82
CA GLN A 1028 -42.88 -47.88 -71.34
C GLN A 1028 -43.76 -49.09 -71.63
N ALA A 1029 -45.08 -48.98 -71.41
CA ALA A 1029 -46.03 -50.04 -71.77
C ALA A 1029 -46.04 -50.35 -73.28
N LYS A 1030 -45.89 -49.33 -74.14
CA LYS A 1030 -45.72 -49.51 -75.60
C LYS A 1030 -44.39 -50.16 -75.96
N ARG A 1031 -43.28 -49.75 -75.32
CA ARG A 1031 -41.93 -50.32 -75.56
C ARG A 1031 -41.80 -51.74 -75.06
N ASP A 1032 -42.39 -52.09 -73.92
CA ASP A 1032 -42.46 -53.47 -73.42
C ASP A 1032 -43.34 -54.38 -74.31
N GLU A 1033 -44.23 -53.81 -75.15
CA GLU A 1033 -45.01 -54.53 -76.17
C GLU A 1033 -44.27 -54.60 -77.51
N GLU A 1034 -43.67 -53.49 -77.98
CA GLU A 1034 -42.85 -53.50 -79.20
C GLU A 1034 -41.59 -54.34 -79.06
N ALA A 1035 -41.03 -54.50 -77.85
CA ALA A 1035 -39.99 -55.48 -77.58
C ALA A 1035 -40.46 -56.94 -77.80
N ARG A 1036 -41.73 -57.25 -77.54
CA ARG A 1036 -42.32 -58.57 -77.86
C ARG A 1036 -42.46 -58.78 -79.37
N GLN A 1037 -42.65 -57.70 -80.13
CA GLN A 1037 -42.79 -57.74 -81.59
C GLN A 1037 -41.43 -57.71 -82.33
N ALA A 1038 -40.47 -56.90 -81.88
CA ALA A 1038 -39.12 -56.82 -82.44
C ALA A 1038 -38.35 -58.14 -82.26
N ALA A 1039 -38.55 -58.83 -81.12
CA ALA A 1039 -38.08 -60.19 -80.90
C ALA A 1039 -38.65 -61.22 -81.91
N ALA A 1040 -39.78 -60.91 -82.56
CA ALA A 1040 -40.37 -61.71 -83.64
C ALA A 1040 -40.02 -61.20 -85.05
N ALA A 1041 -39.46 -59.99 -85.20
CA ALA A 1041 -39.26 -59.31 -86.50
C ALA A 1041 -37.78 -59.14 -86.90
N ALA A 1042 -36.85 -58.97 -85.95
CA ALA A 1042 -35.40 -59.00 -86.25
C ALA A 1042 -34.97 -60.39 -86.81
N ALA A 1043 -35.79 -61.41 -86.58
CA ALA A 1043 -35.71 -62.74 -87.17
C ALA A 1043 -35.94 -62.78 -88.71
N ALA A 1044 -36.09 -61.64 -89.41
CA ALA A 1044 -36.55 -61.60 -90.80
C ALA A 1044 -35.83 -60.64 -91.78
N ALA A 1045 -34.74 -59.93 -91.40
CA ALA A 1045 -34.18 -58.82 -92.22
C ALA A 1045 -32.64 -58.86 -92.46
N GLN A 1046 -31.93 -57.78 -92.11
CA GLN A 1046 -30.50 -57.46 -92.34
C GLN A 1046 -30.05 -57.27 -93.81
N ALA A 1047 -29.68 -56.03 -94.18
CA ALA A 1047 -29.45 -55.56 -95.55
C ALA A 1047 -28.19 -54.65 -95.71
N ALA A 1048 -28.11 -53.82 -96.77
CA ALA A 1048 -26.96 -53.02 -97.20
C ALA A 1048 -27.33 -51.58 -97.65
N ALA A 1049 -26.33 -50.72 -97.91
CA ALA A 1049 -26.48 -49.33 -98.38
C ALA A 1049 -25.21 -48.81 -99.13
N ASP A 1050 -25.35 -47.73 -99.90
CA ASP A 1050 -24.35 -47.25 -100.89
C ASP A 1050 -24.19 -45.71 -100.94
N ALA A 1051 -23.02 -45.25 -101.45
CA ALA A 1051 -22.70 -43.91 -102.00
C ALA A 1051 -22.65 -42.66 -101.05
N ALA A 1052 -22.06 -41.56 -101.57
CA ALA A 1052 -21.92 -40.24 -100.91
C ALA A 1052 -21.59 -39.11 -101.93
N ALA A 1053 -21.78 -37.83 -101.54
CA ALA A 1053 -21.53 -36.61 -102.35
C ALA A 1053 -21.26 -35.40 -101.40
N ALA A 1054 -20.63 -34.25 -101.73
CA ALA A 1054 -20.55 -33.43 -102.96
C ALA A 1054 -21.91 -32.83 -103.38
N ALA A 1055 -22.07 -31.58 -103.84
CA ALA A 1055 -21.26 -30.37 -103.83
C ALA A 1055 -22.22 -29.19 -104.13
N SER A 1056 -21.74 -28.12 -104.80
CA SER A 1056 -22.49 -27.29 -105.76
C SER A 1056 -24.01 -27.11 -105.61
N SER A 1057 -24.43 -25.87 -105.32
CA SER A 1057 -25.69 -25.29 -105.84
C SER A 1057 -27.01 -26.03 -105.55
N GLY A 1058 -27.17 -26.58 -104.34
CA GLY A 1058 -28.48 -26.84 -103.70
C GLY A 1058 -29.03 -28.28 -103.76
N SER A 1059 -30.01 -28.53 -102.87
CA SER A 1059 -31.08 -29.55 -102.91
C SER A 1059 -30.78 -31.07 -102.76
N ASN A 1060 -30.67 -31.61 -101.50
CA ASN A 1060 -31.32 -32.87 -100.94
C ASN A 1060 -30.71 -33.35 -99.55
N SER A 1061 -31.45 -34.07 -98.66
CA SER A 1061 -30.96 -34.82 -97.45
C SER A 1061 -32.04 -35.65 -96.67
N GLY A 1062 -31.68 -36.51 -95.68
CA GLY A 1062 -32.63 -37.17 -94.72
C GLY A 1062 -32.08 -38.21 -93.68
N GLY A 1063 -32.83 -38.52 -92.58
CA GLY A 1063 -32.59 -39.48 -91.42
C GLY A 1063 -33.69 -39.33 -90.31
N GLY A 1064 -33.90 -40.07 -89.18
CA GLY A 1064 -33.36 -41.25 -88.40
C GLY A 1064 -34.53 -41.88 -87.54
N GLY A 1065 -34.50 -42.64 -86.41
CA GLY A 1065 -33.53 -43.23 -85.45
C GLY A 1065 -33.66 -42.72 -83.97
N GLY A 1066 -33.80 -43.45 -82.83
CA GLY A 1066 -33.98 -44.88 -82.43
C GLY A 1066 -33.96 -45.11 -80.86
N ASP A 1067 -34.41 -46.26 -80.29
CA ASP A 1067 -34.56 -46.61 -78.82
C ASP A 1067 -34.49 -48.18 -78.59
N SER A 1068 -34.64 -48.95 -77.47
CA SER A 1068 -35.01 -48.82 -76.01
C SER A 1068 -34.61 -50.06 -75.12
N GLY A 1069 -35.06 -50.20 -73.84
CA GLY A 1069 -34.85 -51.38 -72.93
C GLY A 1069 -35.52 -51.36 -71.51
N SER A 1070 -35.58 -52.47 -70.72
CA SER A 1070 -36.48 -52.66 -69.53
C SER A 1070 -35.98 -53.60 -68.36
N SER A 1071 -36.82 -53.81 -67.31
CA SER A 1071 -36.74 -54.68 -66.07
C SER A 1071 -36.17 -54.05 -64.75
N GLY A 1072 -36.57 -54.45 -63.50
CA GLY A 1072 -37.39 -55.59 -63.02
C GLY A 1072 -37.95 -55.50 -61.56
N SER A 1073 -38.16 -56.65 -60.87
CA SER A 1073 -39.16 -56.90 -59.80
C SER A 1073 -38.70 -56.94 -58.31
N THR A 1074 -39.66 -57.12 -57.38
CA THR A 1074 -39.62 -57.33 -55.89
C THR A 1074 -39.52 -56.05 -55.00
N GLY A 1075 -40.06 -55.99 -53.77
CA GLY A 1075 -41.02 -56.88 -53.10
C GLY A 1075 -40.95 -56.80 -51.55
N GLY A 1076 -42.08 -57.01 -50.84
CA GLY A 1076 -42.10 -57.31 -49.40
C GLY A 1076 -42.44 -56.14 -48.46
N GLY A 1077 -42.30 -56.43 -47.15
CA GLY A 1077 -42.29 -55.46 -46.06
C GLY A 1077 -41.31 -55.97 -44.99
N TRP A 1078 -40.63 -55.04 -44.31
CA TRP A 1078 -39.16 -55.07 -44.14
C TRP A 1078 -38.40 -54.83 -45.45
#